data_AF-A0A3R6XGB3-F1
#
_entry.id   AF-A0A3R6XGB3-F1
#
_cell.length_a   1.000
_cell.length_b   1.000
_cell.length_c   1.000
_cell.angle_alpha   90.00
_cell.angle_beta   90.00
_cell.angle_gamma   90.00
#
_symmetry.space_group_name_H-M   'P 1'
#
loop_
_entity.id
_entity.type
_entity.pdbx_description
1 polymer ?
#
loop_
_entity_poly.entity_id
_entity_poly.type
_entity_poly.pdbx_seq_one_letter_code
_entity_poly.pdbx_strand_id
1 'polypeptide(L)'
;MRHVAAFLLLVLGGNTTPSAADVEKVITSVGGEVDSEQLEALLKEVEGKDIYEVIAAGQAKLATVSVGGGASAGAAAASSGGAAAPVKEEKEEEEEADLGGGMDMFGGSMGLLFLHLMEWIALCKRELIDCPARLEPAIALAIHPNLTAASAMFEKTLADLVKGIRSCKGDVSVYISQSMQEIKTELKSTDPFIKSQAIRKLTYLNMQGYDMSWAAFHTVEVMSYERFAHKRIGYLAASQSFTQNTDVVLLCTNLFKKEFGSVNEYEVGLALNAMANICTLDLARDLLGDILNLMNSHKPYVRKKATLILYKLFLRYPQGLRLSFDRLKERMEEPDVSVVSCSVNVICELANKKPKNYVGLAPQFFRLLTTSSNNWMLIKVVKLMSSLVPEEPRLARKLLDPLATIIQNTPAKSLLYECISTVTTALLYTQKSDGTQPRNVPAIVKLCNDHLRRYIEDPDQNLRYLGLVGLSNLMHSHPHVISDHQHVILECLSVEDTTIRLRALELLVGMVNPDNASGIIEELMRHTVVADGVYRQDLMAKILLVCSVQKYQNVSDFDWYLGILVQLATVPGENAKNAAEITRQLVDLAVRVKGIRAMLVQKMIEFLLDEDAVTGPGAKTTCQVLYAAGWIIGEFILEYVEDEDDDDDDDGRLDDVMNAADHMLLPRTTSLPVAPVQAVYMQALLKLLMVMVDKADEATVDSLAQMIVERLPAFVQSEHIEVQERACGVQEIVLGLGLGLNALSADDRANRVFDSQPLRFETLFETF
;
A
#
# COMPACT_ATOMS: atom_id res chain seq x y z
N MET A 1 -23.06 35.80 14.66
CA MET A 1 -23.94 34.64 14.33
C MET A 1 -24.97 34.30 15.42
N ARG A 2 -24.62 34.23 16.70
CA ARG A 2 -25.58 33.86 17.78
C ARG A 2 -26.74 34.86 17.92
N HIS A 3 -26.46 36.16 17.88
CA HIS A 3 -27.48 37.23 17.89
C HIS A 3 -28.42 37.18 16.68
N VAL A 4 -27.85 36.96 15.48
CA VAL A 4 -28.61 36.81 14.23
C VAL A 4 -29.55 35.59 14.27
N ALA A 5 -29.07 34.46 14.78
CA ALA A 5 -29.88 33.25 14.90
C ALA A 5 -31.03 33.43 15.92
N ALA A 6 -30.76 34.06 17.07
CA ALA A 6 -31.79 34.34 18.06
C ALA A 6 -32.85 35.33 17.55
N PHE A 7 -32.43 36.37 16.81
CA PHE A 7 -33.33 37.32 16.16
C PHE A 7 -34.21 36.64 15.09
N LEU A 8 -33.63 35.81 14.21
CA LEU A 8 -34.38 35.06 13.20
C LEU A 8 -35.36 34.04 13.79
N LEU A 9 -35.01 33.43 14.93
CA LEU A 9 -35.90 32.52 15.66
C LEU A 9 -37.14 33.25 16.21
N LEU A 10 -36.99 34.49 16.69
CA LEU A 10 -38.12 35.30 17.17
C LEU A 10 -39.04 35.73 16.01
N VAL A 11 -38.46 36.02 14.85
CA VAL A 11 -39.19 36.36 13.61
C VAL A 11 -39.98 35.17 13.08
N LEU A 12 -39.36 33.98 13.08
CA LEU A 12 -40.02 32.72 12.74
C LEU A 12 -41.09 32.32 13.78
N GLY A 13 -40.91 32.73 15.04
CA GLY A 13 -41.88 32.55 16.13
C GLY A 13 -43.09 33.49 16.09
N GLY A 14 -43.20 34.34 15.06
CA GLY A 14 -44.34 35.24 14.83
C GLY A 14 -44.20 36.66 15.38
N ASN A 15 -43.05 37.01 15.98
CA ASN A 15 -42.77 38.40 16.37
C ASN A 15 -42.03 39.10 15.23
N THR A 16 -42.76 39.89 14.44
CA THR A 16 -42.23 40.54 13.22
C THR A 16 -41.20 41.63 13.49
N THR A 17 -41.09 42.14 14.72
CA THR A 17 -40.07 43.12 15.13
C THR A 17 -39.53 42.78 16.54
N PRO A 18 -38.55 41.86 16.65
CA PRO A 18 -37.96 41.48 17.94
C PRO A 18 -37.19 42.64 18.58
N SER A 19 -37.41 42.88 19.89
CA SER A 19 -36.64 43.87 20.64
C SER A 19 -35.32 43.29 21.18
N ALA A 20 -34.36 44.16 21.56
CA ALA A 20 -33.09 43.72 22.16
C ALA A 20 -33.29 42.81 23.37
N ALA A 21 -34.24 43.15 24.25
CA ALA A 21 -34.56 42.37 25.45
C ALA A 21 -35.11 40.96 25.13
N ASP A 22 -35.78 40.79 23.99
CA ASP A 22 -36.29 39.48 23.58
C ASP A 22 -35.16 38.59 23.05
N VAL A 23 -34.22 39.16 22.31
CA VAL A 23 -33.03 38.45 21.82
C VAL A 23 -32.13 38.04 22.99
N GLU A 24 -31.96 38.91 24.00
CA GLU A 24 -31.20 38.61 25.22
C GLU A 24 -31.79 37.44 26.01
N LYS A 25 -33.12 37.39 26.16
CA LYS A 25 -33.81 36.27 26.84
C LYS A 25 -33.56 34.94 26.13
N VAL A 26 -33.61 34.92 24.80
CA VAL A 26 -33.36 33.71 24.02
C VAL A 26 -31.91 33.25 24.20
N ILE A 27 -30.94 34.15 24.11
CA ILE A 27 -29.52 33.79 24.25
C ILE A 27 -29.21 33.31 25.68
N THR A 28 -29.78 33.96 26.69
CA THR A 28 -29.62 33.57 28.10
C THR A 28 -30.29 32.22 28.40
N SER A 29 -31.44 31.92 27.77
CA SER A 29 -32.12 30.62 27.95
C SER A 29 -31.31 29.42 27.43
N VAL A 30 -30.38 29.66 26.50
CA VAL A 30 -29.48 28.65 25.94
C VAL A 30 -28.09 28.68 26.60
N GLY A 31 -27.91 29.53 27.63
CA GLY A 31 -26.67 29.64 28.40
C GLY A 31 -25.52 30.38 27.68
N GLY A 32 -25.85 31.27 26.73
CA GLY A 32 -24.85 32.10 26.04
C GLY A 32 -24.67 33.49 26.67
N GLU A 33 -23.47 34.07 26.54
CA GLU A 33 -23.21 35.47 26.88
C GLU A 33 -23.69 36.40 25.75
N VAL A 34 -24.27 37.55 26.12
CA VAL A 34 -24.76 38.56 25.19
C VAL A 34 -23.72 39.67 25.03
N ASP A 35 -23.25 39.88 23.80
CA ASP A 35 -22.48 41.07 23.42
C ASP A 35 -23.45 42.20 22.99
N SER A 36 -23.57 43.23 23.83
CA SER A 36 -24.50 44.34 23.63
C SER A 36 -24.16 45.20 22.41
N GLU A 37 -22.88 45.35 22.06
CA GLU A 37 -22.46 46.19 20.92
C GLU A 37 -22.85 45.56 19.58
N GLN A 38 -22.69 44.24 19.46
CA GLN A 38 -23.08 43.49 18.26
C GLN A 38 -24.59 43.38 18.09
N LEU A 39 -25.34 43.33 19.20
CA LEU A 39 -26.80 43.29 19.17
C LEU A 39 -27.39 44.63 18.71
N GLU A 40 -26.86 45.75 19.20
CA GLU A 40 -27.28 47.08 18.75
C GLU A 40 -26.95 47.33 17.26
N ALA A 41 -25.77 46.89 16.81
CA ALA A 41 -25.39 46.96 15.39
C ALA A 41 -26.34 46.16 14.49
N LEU A 42 -26.70 44.94 14.90
CA LEU A 42 -27.64 44.09 14.16
C LEU A 42 -29.04 44.72 14.09
N LEU A 43 -29.55 45.24 15.20
CA LEU A 43 -30.88 45.85 15.23
C LEU A 43 -30.94 47.09 14.34
N LYS A 44 -29.88 47.89 14.31
CA LYS A 44 -29.78 49.07 13.43
C LYS A 44 -29.72 48.71 11.95
N GLU A 45 -29.07 47.60 11.58
CA GLU A 45 -28.97 47.19 10.17
C GLU A 45 -30.27 46.57 9.63
N VAL A 46 -31.09 46.01 10.51
CA VAL A 46 -32.34 45.32 10.19
C VAL A 46 -33.57 46.22 10.36
N GLU A 47 -33.43 47.36 11.06
CA GLU A 47 -34.50 48.34 11.26
C GLU A 47 -35.09 48.81 9.91
N GLY A 48 -36.40 48.60 9.74
CA GLY A 48 -37.16 49.03 8.57
C GLY A 48 -37.03 48.15 7.32
N LYS A 49 -36.34 47.00 7.37
CA LYS A 49 -36.23 46.05 6.24
C LYS A 49 -37.05 44.78 6.49
N ASP A 50 -37.72 44.27 5.45
CA ASP A 50 -38.32 42.94 5.52
C ASP A 50 -37.24 41.86 5.49
N ILE A 51 -37.24 41.00 6.49
CA ILE A 51 -36.18 40.03 6.74
C ILE A 51 -36.21 38.93 5.67
N TYR A 52 -37.38 38.60 5.13
CA TYR A 52 -37.51 37.61 4.06
C TYR A 52 -36.91 38.14 2.74
N GLU A 53 -37.10 39.42 2.43
CA GLU A 53 -36.44 40.08 1.30
C GLU A 53 -34.91 40.16 1.47
N VAL A 54 -34.42 40.44 2.68
CA VAL A 54 -32.98 40.46 2.99
C VAL A 54 -32.35 39.07 2.83
N ILE A 55 -33.04 38.01 3.26
CA ILE A 55 -32.57 36.63 3.08
C ILE A 55 -32.55 36.23 1.60
N ALA A 56 -33.59 36.58 0.83
CA ALA A 56 -33.64 36.31 -0.60
C ALA A 56 -32.51 37.03 -1.36
N ALA A 57 -32.25 38.30 -1.03
CA ALA A 57 -31.14 39.06 -1.59
C ALA A 57 -29.76 38.51 -1.16
N GLY A 58 -29.65 38.00 0.07
CA GLY A 58 -28.46 37.34 0.59
C GLY A 58 -28.17 36.00 -0.10
N GLN A 59 -29.18 35.18 -0.34
CA GLN A 59 -29.06 33.91 -1.07
C GLN A 59 -28.57 34.11 -2.51
N ALA A 60 -29.06 35.15 -3.20
CA ALA A 60 -28.58 35.50 -4.53
C ALA A 60 -27.09 35.91 -4.54
N LYS A 61 -26.60 36.56 -3.47
CA LYS A 61 -25.18 36.93 -3.33
C LYS A 61 -24.30 35.77 -2.85
N LEU A 62 -24.84 34.81 -2.10
CA LEU A 62 -24.15 33.58 -1.69
C LEU A 62 -23.92 32.61 -2.85
N ALA A 63 -24.76 32.64 -3.90
CA ALA A 63 -24.54 31.84 -5.11
C ALA A 63 -23.26 32.23 -5.88
N THR A 64 -22.70 33.41 -5.61
CA THR A 64 -21.48 33.93 -6.26
C THR A 64 -20.23 33.88 -5.38
N VAL A 65 -20.30 33.34 -4.16
CA VAL A 65 -19.15 33.30 -3.22
C VAL A 65 -18.91 31.87 -2.74
N SER A 66 -17.73 31.30 -3.06
CA SER A 66 -17.27 30.01 -2.54
C SER A 66 -16.97 30.10 -1.04
N VAL A 67 -17.80 29.48 -0.21
CA VAL A 67 -17.63 29.49 1.26
C VAL A 67 -16.68 28.36 1.69
N GLY A 68 -15.43 28.74 1.99
CA GLY A 68 -14.46 27.94 2.76
C GLY A 68 -14.90 27.79 4.22
N GLY A 69 -14.63 26.63 4.82
CA GLY A 69 -15.10 26.24 6.15
C GLY A 69 -14.40 27.01 7.28
N GLY A 70 -15.19 27.47 8.25
CA GLY A 70 -14.73 28.20 9.43
C GLY A 70 -14.06 27.31 10.50
N ALA A 71 -13.11 27.94 11.20
CA ALA A 71 -12.18 27.41 12.19
C ALA A 71 -12.81 26.84 13.48
N SER A 72 -12.13 25.84 14.05
CA SER A 72 -12.24 25.42 15.45
C SER A 72 -11.23 26.16 16.33
N ALA A 73 -11.70 26.68 17.47
CA ALA A 73 -10.90 27.36 18.48
C ALA A 73 -9.93 26.41 19.22
N GLY A 74 -8.70 26.86 19.43
CA GLY A 74 -7.66 26.23 20.26
C GLY A 74 -6.89 27.30 21.04
N ALA A 75 -6.50 26.94 22.26
CA ALA A 75 -6.11 27.78 23.39
C ALA A 75 -4.90 28.72 23.19
N ALA A 76 -4.89 29.76 24.03
CA ALA A 76 -3.85 30.76 24.19
C ALA A 76 -2.51 30.21 24.73
N ALA A 77 -1.41 30.71 24.16
CA ALA A 77 -0.15 30.94 24.87
C ALA A 77 0.55 32.17 24.24
N ALA A 78 0.97 33.11 25.08
CA ALA A 78 1.52 34.40 24.73
C ALA A 78 3.06 34.45 24.79
N SER A 79 3.64 35.29 23.93
CA SER A 79 4.93 36.04 24.00
C SER A 79 5.66 35.94 22.64
N SER A 80 6.30 36.95 22.05
CA SER A 80 6.39 38.41 22.26
C SER A 80 7.18 39.02 21.10
N GLY A 81 6.71 40.13 20.51
CA GLY A 81 7.57 41.21 20.00
C GLY A 81 8.05 41.19 18.54
N GLY A 82 7.74 42.28 17.81
CA GLY A 82 8.62 42.82 16.76
C GLY A 82 7.95 43.11 15.41
N ALA A 83 7.62 44.38 15.16
CA ALA A 83 6.97 44.89 13.96
C ALA A 83 7.91 45.07 12.75
N ALA A 84 7.42 44.76 11.54
CA ALA A 84 7.69 45.50 10.30
C ALA A 84 6.71 45.07 9.19
N ALA A 85 6.08 46.03 8.52
CA ALA A 85 5.41 45.89 7.22
C ALA A 85 6.19 46.75 6.20
N PRO A 86 5.96 46.70 4.87
CA PRO A 86 5.06 45.85 4.06
C PRO A 86 5.75 45.24 2.80
N VAL A 87 5.07 44.35 2.04
CA VAL A 87 4.89 44.36 0.56
C VAL A 87 3.88 43.25 0.23
N LYS A 88 2.86 43.57 -0.58
CA LYS A 88 1.88 42.63 -1.13
C LYS A 88 2.53 41.82 -2.26
N GLU A 89 2.61 40.49 -2.09
CA GLU A 89 2.59 39.52 -3.17
C GLU A 89 1.38 38.61 -2.96
N GLU A 90 0.56 38.45 -3.99
CA GLU A 90 -0.52 37.47 -4.02
C GLU A 90 0.11 36.07 -4.06
N LYS A 91 -0.01 35.32 -2.97
CA LYS A 91 0.26 33.89 -2.93
C LYS A 91 -1.04 33.14 -3.15
N GLU A 92 -1.06 32.29 -4.17
CA GLU A 92 -1.98 31.17 -4.28
C GLU A 92 -1.69 30.20 -3.12
N GLU A 93 -2.66 30.01 -2.23
CA GLU A 93 -2.63 28.95 -1.22
C GLU A 93 -3.30 27.70 -1.82
N GLU A 94 -2.50 26.70 -2.19
CA GLU A 94 -2.94 25.32 -2.30
C GLU A 94 -3.04 24.76 -0.86
N GLU A 95 -4.26 24.50 -0.38
CA GLU A 95 -4.49 23.71 0.84
C GLU A 95 -4.23 22.22 0.53
N GLU A 96 -3.04 21.74 0.88
CA GLU A 96 -2.74 20.32 1.01
C GLU A 96 -3.45 19.76 2.25
N ALA A 97 -4.33 18.79 2.04
CA ALA A 97 -4.82 17.94 3.10
C ALA A 97 -3.81 16.81 3.31
N ASP A 98 -3.15 16.84 4.47
CA ASP A 98 -2.33 15.77 5.04
C ASP A 98 -3.11 14.44 5.06
N LEU A 99 -2.76 13.53 4.14
CA LEU A 99 -3.25 12.16 4.06
C LEU A 99 -2.09 11.21 4.36
N GLY A 100 -1.62 11.24 5.62
CA GLY A 100 -0.79 10.19 6.16
C GLY A 100 -1.50 8.83 6.18
N GLY A 101 -0.92 7.84 5.50
CA GLY A 101 -1.34 6.43 5.59
C GLY A 101 -1.13 5.64 4.30
N GLY A 102 0.13 5.36 3.95
CA GLY A 102 0.48 4.45 2.85
C GLY A 102 0.06 3.01 3.15
N MET A 103 -0.91 2.49 2.39
CA MET A 103 -1.15 1.05 2.27
C MET A 103 -1.88 0.71 0.95
N ASP A 104 -1.17 0.00 0.06
CA ASP A 104 -1.64 -0.74 -1.12
C ASP A 104 -2.73 -0.12 -2.00
N MET A 105 -2.37 0.95 -2.73
CA MET A 105 -3.05 1.35 -3.97
C MET A 105 -2.43 0.61 -5.16
N PHE A 106 -2.68 -0.67 -5.37
CA PHE A 106 -2.71 -1.33 -6.71
C PHE A 106 -2.97 -2.84 -6.51
N GLY A 107 -4.21 -3.27 -6.77
CA GLY A 107 -4.57 -4.69 -6.87
C GLY A 107 -5.61 -5.13 -5.84
N GLY A 108 -6.85 -5.30 -6.31
CA GLY A 108 -7.86 -6.09 -5.61
C GLY A 108 -8.79 -5.31 -4.66
N SER A 109 -10.10 -5.42 -4.93
CA SER A 109 -11.26 -5.21 -4.03
C SER A 109 -11.44 -3.92 -3.20
N MET A 110 -10.41 -3.13 -2.89
CA MET A 110 -10.50 -1.97 -1.97
C MET A 110 -10.80 -0.63 -2.63
N GLY A 111 -10.51 -0.44 -3.92
CA GLY A 111 -10.87 0.80 -4.64
C GLY A 111 -12.38 1.07 -4.68
N LEU A 112 -13.20 0.02 -4.56
CA LEU A 112 -14.66 0.10 -4.42
C LEU A 112 -15.08 0.68 -3.08
N LEU A 113 -14.34 0.44 -2.00
CA LEU A 113 -14.65 0.97 -0.67
C LEU A 113 -14.32 2.46 -0.59
N PHE A 114 -13.22 2.92 -1.20
CA PHE A 114 -12.84 4.34 -1.16
C PHE A 114 -13.75 5.22 -2.03
N LEU A 115 -14.15 4.74 -3.22
CA LEU A 115 -15.14 5.42 -4.07
C LEU A 115 -16.55 5.33 -3.49
N HIS A 116 -16.97 4.18 -2.94
CA HIS A 116 -18.23 4.13 -2.19
C HIS A 116 -18.18 5.05 -0.97
N LEU A 117 -17.08 5.12 -0.21
CA LEU A 117 -16.98 5.97 0.97
C LEU A 117 -16.97 7.46 0.60
N MET A 118 -16.28 7.86 -0.47
CA MET A 118 -16.26 9.26 -0.95
C MET A 118 -17.58 9.66 -1.61
N GLU A 119 -18.19 8.77 -2.40
CA GLU A 119 -19.52 8.99 -2.97
C GLU A 119 -20.60 8.96 -1.88
N TRP A 120 -20.43 8.17 -0.80
CA TRP A 120 -21.30 8.11 0.39
C TRP A 120 -21.08 9.28 1.34
N ILE A 121 -19.86 9.82 1.48
CA ILE A 121 -19.57 11.06 2.20
C ILE A 121 -20.13 12.26 1.43
N ALA A 122 -19.99 12.27 0.09
CA ALA A 122 -20.57 13.31 -0.76
C ALA A 122 -22.11 13.22 -0.83
N LEU A 123 -22.70 12.02 -0.89
CA LEU A 123 -24.15 11.81 -0.78
C LEU A 123 -24.66 12.11 0.64
N CYS A 124 -23.93 11.74 1.70
CA CYS A 124 -24.30 12.13 3.06
C CYS A 124 -24.22 13.65 3.25
N LYS A 125 -23.19 14.34 2.73
CA LYS A 125 -23.12 15.81 2.76
C LYS A 125 -24.24 16.45 1.95
N ARG A 126 -24.58 15.94 0.76
CA ARG A 126 -25.61 16.52 -0.12
C ARG A 126 -27.05 16.19 0.31
N GLU A 127 -27.31 14.99 0.83
CA GLU A 127 -28.61 14.60 1.39
C GLU A 127 -28.86 15.13 2.82
N LEU A 128 -27.86 15.65 3.53
CA LEU A 128 -28.06 16.42 4.76
C LEU A 128 -28.41 17.89 4.51
N ILE A 129 -28.15 18.41 3.31
CA ILE A 129 -28.30 19.84 2.99
C ILE A 129 -29.64 20.16 2.32
N ASP A 130 -30.26 19.23 1.58
CA ASP A 130 -31.55 19.47 0.89
C ASP A 130 -32.73 18.70 1.51
N CYS A 131 -33.08 19.00 2.76
CA CYS A 131 -34.41 18.68 3.30
C CYS A 131 -34.78 19.62 4.47
N PRO A 132 -35.93 20.33 4.44
CA PRO A 132 -36.34 21.28 5.47
C PRO A 132 -36.91 20.56 6.70
N ALA A 133 -36.16 19.63 7.29
CA ALA A 133 -36.57 18.80 8.42
C ALA A 133 -35.97 19.26 9.76
N ARG A 134 -35.69 20.57 9.90
CA ARG A 134 -35.25 21.19 11.16
C ARG A 134 -36.37 21.90 11.95
N LEU A 135 -37.62 21.87 11.47
CA LEU A 135 -38.72 22.64 12.06
C LEU A 135 -39.73 21.85 12.93
N GLU A 136 -39.78 20.52 12.88
CA GLU A 136 -40.81 19.80 13.66
C GLU A 136 -40.59 19.72 15.18
N PRO A 137 -39.37 19.62 15.75
CA PRO A 137 -39.24 19.54 17.21
C PRO A 137 -39.50 20.88 17.93
N ALA A 138 -39.48 22.01 17.21
CA ALA A 138 -39.72 23.34 17.78
C ALA A 138 -41.22 23.70 17.87
N ILE A 139 -42.04 23.21 16.92
CA ILE A 139 -43.48 23.52 16.87
C ILE A 139 -44.27 22.71 17.92
N ALA A 140 -43.85 21.48 18.22
CA ALA A 140 -44.49 20.65 19.25
C ALA A 140 -44.34 21.20 20.67
N LEU A 141 -43.28 21.98 20.95
CA LEU A 141 -43.01 22.56 22.27
C LEU A 141 -43.83 23.85 22.54
N ALA A 142 -44.44 24.44 21.51
CA ALA A 142 -45.15 25.71 21.63
C ALA A 142 -46.67 25.58 21.89
N ILE A 143 -47.25 24.37 21.81
CA ILE A 143 -48.72 24.19 21.79
C ILE A 143 -49.31 23.72 23.14
N HIS A 144 -48.52 23.25 24.11
CA HIS A 144 -49.04 22.82 25.42
C HIS A 144 -48.13 23.21 26.61
N PRO A 145 -48.46 24.28 27.38
CA PRO A 145 -47.61 24.73 28.50
C PRO A 145 -47.74 23.93 29.80
N ASN A 146 -48.63 22.93 29.90
CA ASN A 146 -48.94 22.29 31.18
C ASN A 146 -48.74 20.77 31.13
N LEU A 147 -47.50 20.31 31.24
CA LEU A 147 -47.20 18.94 31.66
C LEU A 147 -45.89 18.87 32.47
N THR A 148 -45.69 19.81 33.38
CA THR A 148 -44.62 19.75 34.40
C THR A 148 -45.06 18.92 35.60
N ALA A 149 -45.28 17.62 35.41
CA ALA A 149 -45.39 16.61 36.49
C ALA A 149 -45.50 15.18 35.91
N ALA A 150 -44.51 14.73 35.12
CA ALA A 150 -44.35 13.31 34.79
C ALA A 150 -42.88 13.02 34.43
N SER A 151 -42.06 12.69 35.42
CA SER A 151 -40.74 12.10 35.21
C SER A 151 -40.87 10.62 34.85
N ALA A 152 -41.42 10.33 33.66
CA ALA A 152 -41.50 9.00 33.09
C ALA A 152 -41.32 9.05 31.56
N MET A 153 -40.30 8.33 31.07
CA MET A 153 -40.15 7.82 29.69
C MET A 153 -39.96 8.82 28.54
N PHE A 154 -38.86 9.58 28.54
CA PHE A 154 -38.22 9.97 27.27
C PHE A 154 -37.07 9.00 26.98
N GLU A 155 -37.22 8.17 25.96
CA GLU A 155 -36.18 7.23 25.52
C GLU A 155 -34.97 7.99 24.95
N LYS A 156 -33.76 7.54 25.30
CA LYS A 156 -32.50 8.21 24.89
C LYS A 156 -32.36 8.22 23.38
N THR A 157 -32.09 9.39 22.81
CA THR A 157 -31.84 9.53 21.37
C THR A 157 -30.47 8.98 20.97
N LEU A 158 -30.20 8.81 19.67
CA LEU A 158 -28.85 8.50 19.19
C LEU A 158 -27.81 9.51 19.70
N ALA A 159 -28.16 10.80 19.72
CA ALA A 159 -27.25 11.84 20.19
C ALA A 159 -26.94 11.65 21.69
N ASP A 160 -27.93 11.26 22.48
CA ASP A 160 -27.74 10.97 23.91
C ASP A 160 -26.89 9.72 24.14
N LEU A 161 -27.05 8.68 23.30
CA LEU A 161 -26.20 7.49 23.33
C LEU A 161 -24.73 7.85 23.02
N VAL A 162 -24.49 8.61 21.95
CA VAL A 162 -23.14 9.04 21.55
C VAL A 162 -22.52 9.94 22.62
N LYS A 163 -23.29 10.89 23.16
CA LYS A 163 -22.84 11.75 24.26
C LYS A 163 -22.53 10.94 25.50
N GLY A 164 -23.39 9.97 25.83
CA GLY A 164 -23.20 9.02 26.92
C GLY A 164 -21.91 8.24 26.80
N ILE A 165 -21.65 7.62 25.64
CA ILE A 165 -20.41 6.89 25.35
C ILE A 165 -19.18 7.81 25.50
N ARG A 166 -19.21 9.02 24.93
CA ARG A 166 -18.09 9.98 24.99
C ARG A 166 -17.85 10.55 26.39
N SER A 167 -18.90 10.65 27.20
CA SER A 167 -18.84 11.18 28.56
C SER A 167 -18.49 10.13 29.63
N CYS A 168 -18.48 8.84 29.25
CA CYS A 168 -18.23 7.75 30.18
C CYS A 168 -16.79 7.79 30.69
N LYS A 169 -16.62 8.10 31.97
CA LYS A 169 -15.33 7.99 32.69
C LYS A 169 -15.27 6.61 33.33
N GLY A 170 -14.73 5.62 32.62
CA GLY A 170 -14.64 4.23 33.07
C GLY A 170 -14.58 3.24 31.91
N ASP A 171 -14.90 1.97 32.19
CA ASP A 171 -14.98 0.93 31.16
C ASP A 171 -16.21 1.13 30.28
N VAL A 172 -15.96 1.58 29.04
CA VAL A 172 -16.99 1.89 28.03
C VAL A 172 -17.79 0.63 27.66
N SER A 173 -17.20 -0.56 27.81
CA SER A 173 -17.85 -1.83 27.45
C SER A 173 -19.10 -2.12 28.29
N VAL A 174 -19.09 -1.73 29.56
CA VAL A 174 -20.23 -1.90 30.48
C VAL A 174 -21.38 -1.00 30.07
N TYR A 175 -21.09 0.27 29.75
CA TYR A 175 -22.09 1.23 29.29
C TYR A 175 -22.73 0.77 27.96
N ILE A 176 -21.92 0.26 27.03
CA ILE A 176 -22.42 -0.28 25.77
C ILE A 176 -23.26 -1.53 25.99
N SER A 177 -22.85 -2.43 26.89
CA SER A 177 -23.63 -3.63 27.22
C SER A 177 -25.00 -3.28 27.81
N GLN A 178 -25.06 -2.29 28.70
CA GLN A 178 -26.33 -1.78 29.24
C GLN A 178 -27.19 -1.13 28.13
N SER A 179 -26.59 -0.29 27.29
CA SER A 179 -27.27 0.34 26.15
C SER A 179 -27.81 -0.70 25.16
N MET A 180 -27.09 -1.82 24.95
CA MET A 180 -27.53 -2.92 24.11
C MET A 180 -28.76 -3.64 24.69
N GLN A 181 -28.85 -3.79 26.01
CA GLN A 181 -30.03 -4.34 26.68
C GLN A 181 -31.24 -3.40 26.59
N GLU A 182 -31.03 -2.09 26.72
CA GLU A 182 -32.06 -1.06 26.51
C GLU A 182 -32.61 -1.18 25.07
N ILE A 183 -31.73 -1.19 24.06
CA ILE A 183 -32.10 -1.34 22.64
C ILE A 183 -32.88 -2.63 22.38
N LYS A 184 -32.48 -3.76 22.96
CA LYS A 184 -33.21 -5.04 22.85
C LYS A 184 -34.64 -4.96 23.40
N THR A 185 -34.87 -4.10 24.38
CA THR A 185 -36.20 -3.88 24.95
C THR A 185 -37.02 -2.95 24.05
N GLU A 186 -36.41 -1.87 23.56
CA GLU A 186 -37.03 -0.91 22.63
C GLU A 186 -37.45 -1.59 21.30
N LEU A 187 -36.66 -2.53 20.79
CA LEU A 187 -36.98 -3.26 19.54
C LEU A 187 -38.23 -4.15 19.65
N LYS A 188 -38.66 -4.48 20.86
CA LYS A 188 -39.93 -5.22 21.10
C LYS A 188 -41.15 -4.29 21.11
N SER A 189 -40.95 -2.98 21.14
CA SER A 189 -42.04 -2.01 21.07
C SER A 189 -42.80 -2.11 19.74
N THR A 190 -44.09 -1.80 19.78
CA THR A 190 -44.95 -1.72 18.60
C THR A 190 -44.89 -0.35 17.92
N ASP A 191 -44.34 0.66 18.58
CA ASP A 191 -44.22 2.02 18.02
C ASP A 191 -43.15 2.05 16.92
N PRO A 192 -43.50 2.41 15.67
CA PRO A 192 -42.56 2.58 14.57
C PRO A 192 -41.42 3.57 14.88
N PHE A 193 -41.68 4.62 15.67
CA PHE A 193 -40.67 5.63 15.99
C PHE A 193 -39.58 5.07 16.90
N ILE A 194 -39.99 4.42 18.00
CA ILE A 194 -39.10 3.79 18.98
C ILE A 194 -38.24 2.72 18.30
N LYS A 195 -38.86 1.85 17.50
CA LYS A 195 -38.14 0.79 16.79
C LYS A 195 -37.14 1.34 15.78
N SER A 196 -37.52 2.37 15.02
CA SER A 196 -36.61 3.03 14.07
C SER A 196 -35.42 3.67 14.79
N GLN A 197 -35.66 4.32 15.94
CA GLN A 197 -34.59 4.93 16.72
C GLN A 197 -33.68 3.89 17.37
N ALA A 198 -34.23 2.76 17.83
CA ALA A 198 -33.46 1.64 18.36
C ALA A 198 -32.55 1.03 17.28
N ILE A 199 -33.05 0.80 16.07
CA ILE A 199 -32.25 0.36 14.91
C ILE A 199 -31.17 1.38 14.56
N ARG A 200 -31.48 2.69 14.60
CA ARG A 200 -30.50 3.75 14.36
C ARG A 200 -29.37 3.74 15.39
N LYS A 201 -29.69 3.54 16.68
CA LYS A 201 -28.70 3.37 17.76
C LYS A 201 -27.84 2.14 17.54
N LEU A 202 -28.46 1.02 17.17
CA LEU A 202 -27.75 -0.23 16.89
C LEU A 202 -26.82 -0.14 15.68
N THR A 203 -27.24 0.59 14.63
CA THR A 203 -26.43 0.85 13.43
C THR A 203 -25.13 1.60 13.78
N TYR A 204 -25.20 2.55 14.71
CA TYR A 204 -24.02 3.23 15.24
C TYR A 204 -23.11 2.28 16.03
N LEU A 205 -23.67 1.42 16.89
CA LEU A 205 -22.88 0.42 17.62
C LEU A 205 -22.21 -0.58 16.65
N ASN A 206 -22.89 -0.96 15.58
CA ASN A 206 -22.29 -1.80 14.54
C ASN A 206 -21.10 -1.12 13.85
N MET A 207 -21.14 0.21 13.68
CA MET A 207 -19.99 0.97 13.16
C MET A 207 -18.79 0.93 14.11
N GLN A 208 -19.01 0.74 15.41
CA GLN A 208 -17.96 0.55 16.42
C GLN A 208 -17.52 -0.92 16.55
N GLY A 209 -18.07 -1.84 15.75
CA GLY A 209 -17.70 -3.26 15.73
C GLY A 209 -18.59 -4.20 16.54
N TYR A 210 -19.73 -3.74 17.09
CA TYR A 210 -20.67 -4.60 17.83
C TYR A 210 -21.65 -5.33 16.91
N ASP A 211 -21.91 -6.62 17.18
CA ASP A 211 -22.80 -7.43 16.33
C ASP A 211 -24.27 -6.96 16.34
N MET A 212 -24.83 -6.87 15.14
CA MET A 212 -26.22 -6.48 14.84
C MET A 212 -27.04 -7.63 14.19
N SER A 213 -26.44 -8.80 13.97
CA SER A 213 -27.06 -9.90 13.20
C SER A 213 -28.41 -10.35 13.77
N TRP A 214 -28.54 -10.35 15.09
CA TRP A 214 -29.79 -10.71 15.80
C TRP A 214 -30.96 -9.74 15.56
N ALA A 215 -30.69 -8.52 15.09
CA ALA A 215 -31.70 -7.51 14.78
C ALA A 215 -32.08 -7.47 13.28
N ALA A 216 -31.64 -8.45 12.48
CA ALA A 216 -31.88 -8.46 11.04
C ALA A 216 -33.37 -8.44 10.68
N PHE A 217 -34.21 -9.20 11.38
CA PHE A 217 -35.65 -9.21 11.14
C PHE A 217 -36.31 -7.86 11.45
N HIS A 218 -35.94 -7.23 12.58
CA HIS A 218 -36.44 -5.90 12.94
C HIS A 218 -35.99 -4.83 11.93
N THR A 219 -34.82 -5.00 11.33
CA THR A 219 -34.34 -4.13 10.26
C THR A 219 -35.23 -4.23 9.02
N VAL A 220 -35.61 -5.44 8.60
CA VAL A 220 -36.55 -5.66 7.49
C VAL A 220 -37.95 -5.13 7.81
N GLU A 221 -38.39 -5.24 9.07
CA GLU A 221 -39.65 -4.64 9.52
C GLU A 221 -39.63 -3.11 9.33
N VAL A 222 -38.57 -2.43 9.77
CA VAL A 222 -38.42 -0.97 9.60
C VAL A 222 -38.32 -0.56 8.13
N MET A 223 -37.73 -1.40 7.27
CA MET A 223 -37.72 -1.18 5.80
C MET A 223 -39.13 -1.17 5.18
N SER A 224 -40.10 -1.85 5.81
CA SER A 224 -41.46 -2.00 5.29
C SER A 224 -42.41 -0.86 5.66
N TYR A 225 -42.01 0.03 6.57
CA TYR A 225 -42.83 1.16 7.03
C TYR A 225 -43.11 2.17 5.91
N GLU A 226 -44.23 2.89 5.99
CA GLU A 226 -44.65 3.82 4.93
C GLU A 226 -43.91 5.17 4.98
N ARG A 227 -43.53 5.64 6.18
CA ARG A 227 -42.85 6.93 6.34
C ARG A 227 -41.42 6.85 5.83
N PHE A 228 -41.08 7.69 4.85
CA PHE A 228 -39.75 7.77 4.25
C PHE A 228 -38.60 7.89 5.28
N ALA A 229 -38.79 8.67 6.35
CA ALA A 229 -37.80 8.85 7.40
C ALA A 229 -37.41 7.53 8.10
N HIS A 230 -38.38 6.65 8.32
CA HIS A 230 -38.15 5.34 8.94
C HIS A 230 -37.54 4.36 7.93
N LYS A 231 -38.06 4.33 6.69
CA LYS A 231 -37.49 3.53 5.60
C LYS A 231 -35.99 3.82 5.42
N ARG A 232 -35.61 5.10 5.40
CA ARG A 232 -34.21 5.53 5.27
C ARG A 232 -33.30 4.89 6.31
N ILE A 233 -33.75 4.82 7.57
CA ILE A 233 -33.01 4.17 8.65
C ILE A 233 -32.92 2.65 8.42
N GLY A 234 -34.03 2.00 8.05
CA GLY A 234 -34.07 0.56 7.80
C GLY A 234 -33.17 0.14 6.64
N TYR A 235 -33.24 0.83 5.50
CA TYR A 235 -32.40 0.52 4.33
C TYR A 235 -30.91 0.83 4.57
N LEU A 236 -30.59 1.86 5.36
CA LEU A 236 -29.23 2.14 5.79
C LEU A 236 -28.69 1.02 6.70
N ALA A 237 -29.48 0.62 7.70
CA ALA A 237 -29.14 -0.47 8.60
C ALA A 237 -28.94 -1.80 7.85
N ALA A 238 -29.81 -2.12 6.90
CA ALA A 238 -29.67 -3.29 6.03
C ALA A 238 -28.38 -3.23 5.21
N SER A 239 -28.05 -2.07 4.63
CA SER A 239 -26.82 -1.88 3.83
C SER A 239 -25.53 -2.13 4.61
N GLN A 240 -25.53 -1.83 5.91
CA GLN A 240 -24.36 -1.97 6.78
C GLN A 240 -24.29 -3.34 7.47
N SER A 241 -25.44 -3.93 7.83
CA SER A 241 -25.50 -5.14 8.66
C SER A 241 -25.70 -6.43 7.86
N PHE A 242 -26.40 -6.39 6.73
CA PHE A 242 -26.72 -7.62 6.00
C PHE A 242 -25.51 -8.10 5.21
N THR A 243 -25.24 -9.39 5.34
CA THR A 243 -24.24 -10.10 4.55
C THR A 243 -24.93 -11.06 3.60
N GLN A 244 -24.15 -11.72 2.73
CA GLN A 244 -24.69 -12.72 1.81
C GLN A 244 -25.31 -13.93 2.53
N ASN A 245 -24.92 -14.17 3.79
CA ASN A 245 -25.37 -15.30 4.59
C ASN A 245 -26.58 -14.96 5.49
N THR A 246 -27.11 -13.73 5.39
CA THR A 246 -28.24 -13.32 6.21
C THR A 246 -29.54 -13.90 5.63
N ASP A 247 -30.16 -14.83 6.36
CA ASP A 247 -31.37 -15.57 5.93
C ASP A 247 -32.54 -14.68 5.50
N VAL A 248 -32.65 -13.50 6.11
CA VAL A 248 -33.75 -12.55 5.92
C VAL A 248 -33.67 -11.83 4.56
N VAL A 249 -32.55 -11.91 3.84
CA VAL A 249 -32.33 -11.20 2.56
C VAL A 249 -33.34 -11.59 1.48
N LEU A 250 -33.84 -12.84 1.51
CA LEU A 250 -34.87 -13.29 0.56
C LEU A 250 -36.19 -12.53 0.71
N LEU A 251 -36.54 -12.10 1.94
CA LEU A 251 -37.74 -11.30 2.21
C LEU A 251 -37.63 -9.88 1.62
N CYS A 252 -36.41 -9.38 1.42
CA CYS A 252 -36.19 -8.07 0.81
C CYS A 252 -36.59 -8.03 -0.67
N THR A 253 -36.66 -9.18 -1.37
CA THR A 253 -37.00 -9.23 -2.80
C THR A 253 -38.35 -8.54 -3.09
N ASN A 254 -39.37 -8.86 -2.31
CA ASN A 254 -40.71 -8.28 -2.48
C ASN A 254 -40.75 -6.80 -2.07
N LEU A 255 -39.97 -6.41 -1.05
CA LEU A 255 -39.84 -5.02 -0.64
C LEU A 255 -39.19 -4.19 -1.74
N PHE A 256 -38.12 -4.67 -2.36
CA PHE A 256 -37.49 -3.99 -3.48
C PHE A 256 -38.43 -3.84 -4.68
N LYS A 257 -39.17 -4.88 -5.05
CA LYS A 257 -40.17 -4.79 -6.13
C LYS A 257 -41.24 -3.73 -5.84
N LYS A 258 -41.71 -3.65 -4.60
CA LYS A 258 -42.65 -2.61 -4.17
C LYS A 258 -42.04 -1.21 -4.31
N GLU A 259 -40.81 -1.01 -3.83
CA GLU A 259 -40.15 0.30 -3.89
C GLU A 259 -39.77 0.72 -5.32
N PHE A 260 -39.41 -0.22 -6.19
CA PHE A 260 -39.12 0.05 -7.62
C PHE A 260 -40.35 0.58 -8.37
N GLY A 261 -41.56 0.21 -7.93
CA GLY A 261 -42.81 0.75 -8.45
C GLY A 261 -43.24 2.09 -7.83
N SER A 262 -42.46 2.67 -6.89
CA SER A 262 -42.84 3.91 -6.22
C SER A 262 -42.76 5.12 -7.16
N VAL A 263 -43.70 6.06 -6.97
CA VAL A 263 -43.71 7.37 -7.65
C VAL A 263 -42.55 8.24 -7.16
N ASN A 264 -42.15 8.06 -5.89
CA ASN A 264 -41.06 8.81 -5.28
C ASN A 264 -39.71 8.28 -5.74
N GLU A 265 -38.95 9.10 -6.45
CA GLU A 265 -37.65 8.69 -6.99
C GLU A 265 -36.61 8.43 -5.90
N TYR A 266 -36.75 9.07 -4.73
CA TYR A 266 -35.83 8.88 -3.60
C TYR A 266 -36.03 7.51 -2.94
N GLU A 267 -37.25 6.98 -2.93
CA GLU A 267 -37.53 5.61 -2.44
C GLU A 267 -36.91 4.56 -3.35
N VAL A 268 -37.11 4.71 -4.67
CA VAL A 268 -36.44 3.88 -5.68
C VAL A 268 -34.92 3.97 -5.53
N GLY A 269 -34.39 5.18 -5.37
CA GLY A 269 -32.96 5.42 -5.23
C GLY A 269 -32.35 4.86 -3.94
N LEU A 270 -33.12 4.77 -2.85
CA LEU A 270 -32.72 4.16 -1.58
C LEU A 270 -32.70 2.63 -1.71
N ALA A 271 -33.75 2.06 -2.30
CA ALA A 271 -33.85 0.63 -2.59
C ALA A 271 -32.69 0.14 -3.47
N LEU A 272 -32.40 0.85 -4.57
CA LEU A 272 -31.28 0.53 -5.47
C LEU A 272 -29.92 0.61 -4.75
N ASN A 273 -29.71 1.59 -3.87
CA ASN A 273 -28.46 1.70 -3.12
C ASN A 273 -28.29 0.54 -2.13
N ALA A 274 -29.34 0.21 -1.37
CA ALA A 274 -29.30 -0.90 -0.44
C ALA A 274 -29.08 -2.24 -1.15
N MET A 275 -29.79 -2.46 -2.26
CA MET A 275 -29.61 -3.66 -3.07
C MET A 275 -28.17 -3.80 -3.60
N ALA A 276 -27.50 -2.72 -3.98
CA ALA A 276 -26.12 -2.77 -4.44
C ALA A 276 -25.13 -3.30 -3.38
N ASN A 277 -25.45 -3.10 -2.09
CA ASN A 277 -24.64 -3.58 -0.97
C ASN A 277 -24.99 -5.02 -0.58
N ILE A 278 -26.28 -5.38 -0.57
CA ILE A 278 -26.77 -6.69 -0.10
C ILE A 278 -26.96 -7.74 -1.22
N CYS A 279 -26.53 -7.44 -2.44
CA CYS A 279 -26.80 -8.24 -3.63
C CYS A 279 -26.33 -9.71 -3.50
N THR A 280 -27.29 -10.64 -3.46
CA THR A 280 -27.09 -12.10 -3.56
C THR A 280 -27.35 -12.59 -4.99
N LEU A 281 -27.04 -13.87 -5.26
CA LEU A 281 -27.30 -14.49 -6.57
C LEU A 281 -28.79 -14.48 -6.91
N ASP A 282 -29.65 -14.86 -5.97
CA ASP A 282 -31.09 -14.92 -6.18
C ASP A 282 -31.70 -13.52 -6.38
N LEU A 283 -31.32 -12.55 -5.54
CA LEU A 283 -31.72 -11.16 -5.73
C LEU A 283 -31.30 -10.63 -7.10
N ALA A 284 -30.09 -10.96 -7.54
CA ALA A 284 -29.58 -10.50 -8.82
C ALA A 284 -30.37 -11.09 -9.99
N ARG A 285 -30.69 -12.38 -9.94
CA ARG A 285 -31.49 -13.07 -10.97
C ARG A 285 -32.91 -12.52 -11.02
N ASP A 286 -33.56 -12.39 -9.87
CA ASP A 286 -35.00 -12.17 -9.77
C ASP A 286 -35.41 -10.70 -9.98
N LEU A 287 -34.49 -9.75 -9.75
CA LEU A 287 -34.72 -8.30 -9.88
C LEU A 287 -34.07 -7.68 -11.13
N LEU A 288 -33.30 -8.45 -11.91
CA LEU A 288 -32.66 -7.94 -13.13
C LEU A 288 -33.68 -7.33 -14.10
N GLY A 289 -34.80 -8.01 -14.33
CA GLY A 289 -35.86 -7.52 -15.22
C GLY A 289 -36.43 -6.17 -14.78
N ASP A 290 -36.69 -6.01 -13.48
CA ASP A 290 -37.20 -4.77 -12.90
C ASP A 290 -36.20 -3.61 -13.05
N ILE A 291 -34.92 -3.87 -12.79
CA ILE A 291 -33.85 -2.87 -12.94
C ILE A 291 -33.69 -2.43 -14.39
N LEU A 292 -33.76 -3.36 -15.35
CA LEU A 292 -33.70 -3.01 -16.76
C LEU A 292 -34.91 -2.16 -17.21
N ASN A 293 -36.07 -2.31 -16.55
CA ASN A 293 -37.21 -1.42 -16.79
C ASN A 293 -36.95 -0.02 -16.20
N LEU A 294 -36.35 0.07 -15.00
CA LEU A 294 -35.99 1.34 -14.37
C LEU A 294 -34.97 2.16 -15.18
N MET A 295 -34.13 1.51 -15.99
CA MET A 295 -33.23 2.19 -16.94
C MET A 295 -33.97 3.01 -18.00
N ASN A 296 -35.26 2.76 -18.23
CA ASN A 296 -36.09 3.53 -19.16
C ASN A 296 -36.98 4.56 -18.45
N SER A 297 -36.78 4.79 -17.15
CA SER A 297 -37.52 5.80 -16.41
C SER A 297 -37.29 7.20 -17.00
N HIS A 298 -38.33 8.04 -17.00
CA HIS A 298 -38.21 9.43 -17.43
C HIS A 298 -37.25 10.25 -16.56
N LYS A 299 -37.01 9.84 -15.31
CA LYS A 299 -36.20 10.56 -14.32
C LYS A 299 -34.71 10.17 -14.42
N PRO A 300 -33.79 11.10 -14.73
CA PRO A 300 -32.35 10.79 -14.82
C PRO A 300 -31.76 10.23 -13.52
N TYR A 301 -32.25 10.68 -12.35
CA TYR A 301 -31.81 10.20 -11.05
C TYR A 301 -32.01 8.69 -10.85
N VAL A 302 -33.14 8.15 -11.35
CA VAL A 302 -33.42 6.72 -11.30
C VAL A 302 -32.57 5.96 -12.31
N ARG A 303 -32.47 6.47 -13.55
CA ARG A 303 -31.69 5.82 -14.62
C ARG A 303 -30.22 5.65 -14.26
N LYS A 304 -29.57 6.68 -13.68
CA LYS A 304 -28.15 6.60 -13.28
C LYS A 304 -27.92 5.53 -12.21
N LYS A 305 -28.80 5.45 -11.22
CA LYS A 305 -28.72 4.44 -10.13
C LYS A 305 -29.02 3.03 -10.65
N ALA A 306 -30.04 2.88 -11.49
CA ALA A 306 -30.40 1.62 -12.14
C ALA A 306 -29.28 1.12 -13.06
N THR A 307 -28.53 2.03 -13.69
CA THR A 307 -27.36 1.67 -14.49
C THR A 307 -26.20 1.21 -13.61
N LEU A 308 -25.85 1.96 -12.56
CA LEU A 308 -24.71 1.62 -11.68
C LEU A 308 -24.86 0.25 -11.00
N ILE A 309 -26.06 -0.11 -10.55
CA ILE A 309 -26.29 -1.38 -9.86
C ILE A 309 -26.04 -2.60 -10.77
N LEU A 310 -26.15 -2.44 -12.10
CA LEU A 310 -25.86 -3.51 -13.05
C LEU A 310 -24.47 -4.10 -12.87
N TYR A 311 -23.47 -3.29 -12.50
CA TYR A 311 -22.13 -3.80 -12.21
C TYR A 311 -22.16 -4.87 -11.10
N LYS A 312 -22.78 -4.55 -9.95
CA LYS A 312 -22.89 -5.48 -8.81
C LYS A 312 -23.73 -6.71 -9.18
N LEU A 313 -24.80 -6.53 -9.95
CA LEU A 313 -25.59 -7.63 -10.49
C LEU A 313 -24.74 -8.57 -11.33
N PHE A 314 -23.92 -8.08 -12.26
CA PHE A 314 -23.10 -8.91 -13.13
C PHE A 314 -21.95 -9.59 -12.40
N LEU A 315 -21.46 -9.02 -11.29
CA LEU A 315 -20.50 -9.71 -10.41
C LEU A 315 -21.10 -10.96 -9.77
N ARG A 316 -22.40 -10.95 -9.46
CA ARG A 316 -23.11 -12.08 -8.84
C ARG A 316 -23.75 -13.02 -9.85
N TYR A 317 -24.36 -12.47 -10.89
CA TYR A 317 -25.06 -13.17 -11.96
C TYR A 317 -24.49 -12.77 -13.34
N PRO A 318 -23.34 -13.32 -13.76
CA PRO A 318 -22.67 -12.95 -15.01
C PRO A 318 -23.49 -13.24 -16.28
N GLN A 319 -24.42 -14.21 -16.23
CA GLN A 319 -25.27 -14.57 -17.36
C GLN A 319 -26.21 -13.42 -17.76
N GLY A 320 -26.60 -12.57 -16.80
CA GLY A 320 -27.46 -11.41 -17.04
C GLY A 320 -26.84 -10.35 -17.96
N LEU A 321 -25.51 -10.33 -18.10
CA LEU A 321 -24.80 -9.38 -18.96
C LEU A 321 -25.23 -9.53 -20.43
N ARG A 322 -25.33 -10.77 -20.94
CA ARG A 322 -25.70 -11.01 -22.35
C ARG A 322 -27.08 -10.46 -22.71
N LEU A 323 -28.01 -10.47 -21.75
CA LEU A 323 -29.38 -10.01 -21.92
C LEU A 323 -29.52 -8.48 -21.86
N SER A 324 -28.54 -7.80 -21.27
CA SER A 324 -28.62 -6.38 -20.93
C SER A 324 -27.55 -5.52 -21.60
N PHE A 325 -26.58 -6.13 -22.27
CA PHE A 325 -25.45 -5.44 -22.86
C PHE A 325 -25.85 -4.40 -23.91
N ASP A 326 -26.79 -4.74 -24.81
CA ASP A 326 -27.27 -3.79 -25.82
C ASP A 326 -27.93 -2.57 -25.19
N ARG A 327 -28.75 -2.78 -24.14
CA ARG A 327 -29.37 -1.69 -23.38
C ARG A 327 -28.32 -0.82 -22.69
N LEU A 328 -27.28 -1.42 -22.12
CA LEU A 328 -26.18 -0.69 -21.49
C LEU A 328 -25.39 0.15 -22.51
N LYS A 329 -25.18 -0.38 -23.73
CA LYS A 329 -24.53 0.33 -24.83
C LYS A 329 -25.33 1.56 -25.27
N GLU A 330 -26.65 1.43 -25.40
CA GLU A 330 -27.52 2.57 -25.74
C GLU A 330 -27.43 3.70 -24.72
N ARG A 331 -27.22 3.38 -23.42
CA ARG A 331 -27.09 4.40 -22.37
C ARG A 331 -25.83 5.27 -22.48
N MET A 332 -24.83 4.85 -23.26
CA MET A 332 -23.66 5.69 -23.54
C MET A 332 -23.96 6.88 -24.45
N GLU A 333 -25.09 6.86 -25.16
CA GLU A 333 -25.50 7.90 -26.11
C GLU A 333 -26.67 8.75 -25.55
N GLU A 334 -26.91 8.69 -24.24
CA GLU A 334 -27.94 9.50 -23.59
C GLU A 334 -27.61 11.00 -23.57
N PRO A 335 -28.64 11.87 -23.53
CA PRO A 335 -28.45 13.32 -23.42
C PRO A 335 -27.93 13.75 -22.03
N ASP A 336 -28.21 12.98 -20.99
CA ASP A 336 -27.79 13.30 -19.63
C ASP A 336 -26.39 12.75 -19.34
N VAL A 337 -25.43 13.65 -19.14
CA VAL A 337 -24.02 13.32 -18.89
C VAL A 337 -23.83 12.44 -17.66
N SER A 338 -24.70 12.55 -16.64
CA SER A 338 -24.56 11.74 -15.43
C SER A 338 -24.90 10.27 -15.68
N VAL A 339 -25.91 9.98 -16.52
CA VAL A 339 -26.24 8.61 -16.92
C VAL A 339 -25.15 8.02 -17.83
N VAL A 340 -24.62 8.82 -18.75
CA VAL A 340 -23.47 8.41 -19.59
C VAL A 340 -22.27 8.06 -18.73
N SER A 341 -21.92 8.90 -17.75
CA SER A 341 -20.82 8.66 -16.81
C SER A 341 -20.99 7.35 -16.03
N CYS A 342 -22.21 7.05 -15.56
CA CYS A 342 -22.51 5.79 -14.88
C CYS A 342 -22.37 4.58 -15.80
N SER A 343 -22.85 4.70 -17.05
CA SER A 343 -22.75 3.64 -18.06
C SER A 343 -21.29 3.34 -18.42
N VAL A 344 -20.50 4.39 -18.66
CA VAL A 344 -19.05 4.31 -18.89
C VAL A 344 -18.37 3.64 -17.69
N ASN A 345 -18.70 4.03 -16.46
CA ASN A 345 -18.11 3.42 -15.27
C ASN A 345 -18.37 1.91 -15.18
N VAL A 346 -19.61 1.47 -15.39
CA VAL A 346 -19.95 0.03 -15.39
C VAL A 346 -19.16 -0.70 -16.47
N ILE A 347 -19.11 -0.17 -17.70
CA ILE A 347 -18.40 -0.82 -18.80
C ILE A 347 -16.89 -0.85 -18.55
N CYS A 348 -16.29 0.24 -18.06
CA CYS A 348 -14.86 0.29 -17.72
C CYS A 348 -14.49 -0.80 -16.70
N GLU A 349 -15.26 -0.94 -15.62
CA GLU A 349 -14.98 -1.95 -14.59
C GLU A 349 -15.18 -3.39 -15.10
N LEU A 350 -16.14 -3.63 -16.01
CA LEU A 350 -16.32 -4.93 -16.64
C LEU A 350 -15.21 -5.25 -17.66
N ALA A 351 -14.79 -4.25 -18.43
CA ALA A 351 -13.78 -4.39 -19.46
C ALA A 351 -12.38 -4.57 -18.87
N ASN A 352 -12.08 -3.97 -17.72
CA ASN A 352 -10.83 -4.23 -16.97
C ASN A 352 -10.62 -5.72 -16.66
N LYS A 353 -11.69 -6.52 -16.54
CA LYS A 353 -11.57 -7.98 -16.31
C LYS A 353 -11.40 -8.78 -17.61
N LYS A 354 -12.03 -8.36 -18.71
CA LYS A 354 -11.99 -9.06 -20.01
C LYS A 354 -12.03 -8.04 -21.16
N PRO A 355 -10.90 -7.39 -21.49
CA PRO A 355 -10.87 -6.28 -22.46
C PRO A 355 -11.33 -6.68 -23.87
N LYS A 356 -10.98 -7.90 -24.32
CA LYS A 356 -11.31 -8.45 -25.65
C LYS A 356 -12.78 -8.31 -26.05
N ASN A 357 -13.71 -8.47 -25.11
CA ASN A 357 -15.14 -8.44 -25.39
C ASN A 357 -15.67 -7.03 -25.69
N TYR A 358 -14.91 -5.98 -25.33
CA TYR A 358 -15.35 -4.59 -25.40
C TYR A 358 -14.62 -3.78 -26.48
N VAL A 359 -13.74 -4.42 -27.28
CA VAL A 359 -13.02 -3.77 -28.39
C VAL A 359 -13.99 -3.13 -29.39
N GLY A 360 -15.15 -3.74 -29.63
CA GLY A 360 -16.19 -3.17 -30.51
C GLY A 360 -16.77 -1.83 -30.05
N LEU A 361 -16.58 -1.44 -28.77
CA LEU A 361 -17.01 -0.15 -28.22
C LEU A 361 -15.94 0.94 -28.33
N ALA A 362 -14.72 0.61 -28.77
CA ALA A 362 -13.62 1.58 -28.89
C ALA A 362 -14.00 2.86 -29.70
N PRO A 363 -14.76 2.81 -30.80
CA PRO A 363 -15.17 4.02 -31.50
C PRO A 363 -16.06 4.95 -30.66
N GLN A 364 -16.95 4.40 -29.83
CA GLN A 364 -17.82 5.18 -28.96
C GLN A 364 -17.02 5.85 -27.84
N PHE A 365 -16.09 5.11 -27.21
CA PHE A 365 -15.18 5.67 -26.22
C PHE A 365 -14.25 6.73 -26.82
N PHE A 366 -13.81 6.56 -28.07
CA PHE A 366 -12.98 7.55 -28.75
C PHE A 366 -13.74 8.85 -28.99
N ARG A 367 -15.01 8.76 -29.40
CA ARG A 367 -15.90 9.93 -29.53
C ARG A 367 -16.11 10.62 -28.18
N LEU A 368 -16.27 9.87 -27.09
CA LEU A 368 -16.39 10.44 -25.74
C LEU A 368 -15.11 11.16 -25.31
N LEU A 369 -13.93 10.60 -25.63
CA LEU A 369 -12.62 11.19 -25.35
C LEU A 369 -12.45 12.58 -26.00
N THR A 370 -12.96 12.76 -27.23
CA THR A 370 -12.80 14.02 -27.98
C THR A 370 -13.91 15.04 -27.75
N THR A 371 -15.08 14.61 -27.26
CA THR A 371 -16.28 15.46 -27.17
C THR A 371 -16.60 15.89 -25.74
N SER A 372 -16.21 15.08 -24.74
CA SER A 372 -16.52 15.36 -23.33
C SER A 372 -15.53 16.33 -22.70
N SER A 373 -16.03 17.20 -21.82
CA SER A 373 -15.23 18.05 -20.91
C SER A 373 -15.17 17.54 -19.47
N ASN A 374 -15.86 16.44 -19.14
CA ASN A 374 -15.88 15.89 -17.78
C ASN A 374 -14.61 15.10 -17.46
N ASN A 375 -13.72 15.69 -16.65
CA ASN A 375 -12.44 15.08 -16.25
C ASN A 375 -12.58 13.66 -15.66
N TRP A 376 -13.57 13.41 -14.80
CA TRP A 376 -13.76 12.11 -14.16
C TRP A 376 -14.14 11.02 -15.16
N MET A 377 -14.99 11.35 -16.13
CA MET A 377 -15.34 10.43 -17.21
C MET A 377 -14.14 10.22 -18.14
N LEU A 378 -13.41 11.27 -18.49
CA LEU A 378 -12.22 11.17 -19.34
C LEU A 378 -11.16 10.26 -18.72
N ILE A 379 -10.87 10.39 -17.42
CA ILE A 379 -9.94 9.49 -16.70
C ILE A 379 -10.36 8.01 -16.87
N LYS A 380 -11.65 7.70 -16.70
CA LYS A 380 -12.17 6.33 -16.85
C LYS A 380 -12.07 5.83 -18.31
N VAL A 381 -12.37 6.69 -19.28
CA VAL A 381 -12.26 6.38 -20.71
C VAL A 381 -10.81 6.14 -21.09
N VAL A 382 -9.88 7.00 -20.65
CA VAL A 382 -8.45 6.91 -20.93
C VAL A 382 -7.85 5.61 -20.34
N LYS A 383 -8.18 5.27 -19.08
CA LYS A 383 -7.82 3.98 -18.45
C LYS A 383 -8.28 2.77 -19.27
N LEU A 384 -9.54 2.79 -19.68
CA LEU A 384 -10.10 1.71 -20.49
C LEU A 384 -9.40 1.61 -21.85
N MET A 385 -9.16 2.74 -22.51
CA MET A 385 -8.41 2.76 -23.76
C MET A 385 -7.02 2.16 -23.61
N SER A 386 -6.31 2.46 -22.53
CA SER A 386 -5.02 1.84 -22.21
C SER A 386 -5.11 0.31 -22.14
N SER A 387 -6.16 -0.21 -21.49
CA SER A 387 -6.39 -1.67 -21.41
C SER A 387 -6.83 -2.31 -22.73
N LEU A 388 -7.39 -1.54 -23.67
CA LEU A 388 -7.79 -2.01 -25.00
C LEU A 388 -6.62 -1.99 -26.02
N VAL A 389 -5.59 -1.18 -25.79
CA VAL A 389 -4.45 -1.03 -26.71
C VAL A 389 -3.71 -2.35 -26.98
N PRO A 390 -3.37 -3.19 -25.97
CA PRO A 390 -2.71 -4.47 -26.21
C PRO A 390 -3.52 -5.42 -27.10
N GLU A 391 -4.86 -5.34 -27.04
CA GLU A 391 -5.76 -6.20 -27.81
C GLU A 391 -5.97 -5.69 -29.25
N GLU A 392 -5.91 -4.37 -29.47
CA GLU A 392 -6.01 -3.76 -30.80
C GLU A 392 -4.90 -2.70 -30.98
N PRO A 393 -3.69 -3.09 -31.41
CA PRO A 393 -2.53 -2.18 -31.53
C PRO A 393 -2.74 -1.00 -32.50
N ARG A 394 -3.70 -1.10 -33.42
CA ARG A 394 -4.07 0.01 -34.32
C ARG A 394 -4.62 1.22 -33.56
N LEU A 395 -5.22 0.99 -32.40
CA LEU A 395 -5.76 2.02 -31.53
C LEU A 395 -4.65 2.91 -30.96
N ALA A 396 -3.50 2.34 -30.60
CA ALA A 396 -2.36 3.06 -30.02
C ALA A 396 -2.01 4.32 -30.83
N ARG A 397 -1.89 4.16 -32.16
CA ARG A 397 -1.54 5.24 -33.09
C ARG A 397 -2.60 6.33 -33.20
N LYS A 398 -3.88 5.98 -33.05
CA LYS A 398 -4.99 6.94 -33.12
C LYS A 398 -5.17 7.74 -31.82
N LEU A 399 -4.71 7.21 -30.69
CA LEU A 399 -4.83 7.86 -29.39
C LEU A 399 -3.76 8.93 -29.14
N LEU A 400 -2.62 8.85 -29.83
CA LEU A 400 -1.48 9.74 -29.62
C LEU A 400 -1.84 11.23 -29.72
N ASP A 401 -2.39 11.68 -30.86
CA ASP A 401 -2.66 13.11 -31.07
C ASP A 401 -3.79 13.67 -30.17
N PRO A 402 -4.93 12.96 -29.98
CA PRO A 402 -5.96 13.40 -29.04
C PRO A 402 -5.44 13.51 -27.60
N LEU A 403 -4.68 12.52 -27.13
CA LEU A 403 -4.13 12.54 -25.77
C LEU A 403 -3.06 13.63 -25.62
N ALA A 404 -2.19 13.83 -26.61
CA ALA A 404 -1.22 14.93 -26.59
C ALA A 404 -1.91 16.31 -26.52
N THR A 405 -3.04 16.48 -27.23
CA THR A 405 -3.85 17.70 -27.16
C THR A 405 -4.45 17.91 -25.77
N ILE A 406 -4.93 16.84 -25.12
CA ILE A 406 -5.44 16.91 -23.74
C ILE A 406 -4.31 17.26 -22.77
N ILE A 407 -3.15 16.64 -22.90
CA ILE A 407 -1.96 16.87 -22.05
C ILE A 407 -1.54 18.35 -22.11
N GLN A 408 -1.53 18.96 -23.29
CA GLN A 408 -1.12 20.36 -23.44
C GLN A 408 -2.11 21.37 -22.86
N ASN A 409 -3.41 21.05 -22.86
CA ASN A 409 -4.47 22.01 -22.55
C ASN A 409 -5.09 21.85 -21.15
N THR A 410 -4.87 20.72 -20.49
CA THR A 410 -5.58 20.38 -19.26
C THR A 410 -4.89 20.94 -18.01
N PRO A 411 -5.58 21.75 -17.18
CA PRO A 411 -5.01 22.23 -15.90
C PRO A 411 -5.09 21.17 -14.78
N ALA A 412 -5.95 20.16 -14.92
CA ALA A 412 -6.15 19.14 -13.90
C ALA A 412 -5.03 18.09 -13.90
N LYS A 413 -4.17 18.11 -12.87
CA LYS A 413 -3.02 17.20 -12.67
C LYS A 413 -3.42 15.70 -12.77
N SER A 414 -4.59 15.30 -12.27
CA SER A 414 -5.06 13.91 -12.31
C SER A 414 -5.38 13.40 -13.71
N LEU A 415 -6.05 14.21 -14.54
CA LEU A 415 -6.35 13.83 -15.93
C LEU A 415 -5.07 13.88 -16.77
N LEU A 416 -4.23 14.90 -16.55
CA LEU A 416 -2.93 15.04 -17.18
C LEU A 416 -2.07 13.79 -16.98
N TYR A 417 -1.91 13.34 -15.73
CA TYR A 417 -1.14 12.13 -15.41
C TYR A 417 -1.71 10.87 -16.07
N GLU A 418 -3.03 10.70 -16.02
CA GLU A 418 -3.68 9.52 -16.62
C GLU A 418 -3.49 9.47 -18.14
N CYS A 419 -3.56 10.62 -18.81
CA CYS A 419 -3.24 10.73 -20.22
C CYS A 419 -1.78 10.37 -20.50
N ILE A 420 -0.83 10.87 -19.70
CA ILE A 420 0.60 10.51 -19.83
C ILE A 420 0.79 9.00 -19.68
N SER A 421 0.24 8.39 -18.62
CA SER A 421 0.32 6.94 -18.35
C SER A 421 -0.25 6.09 -19.50
N THR A 422 -1.35 6.54 -20.08
CA THR A 422 -1.96 5.86 -21.24
C THR A 422 -1.13 6.04 -22.50
N VAL A 423 -0.55 7.23 -22.72
CA VAL A 423 0.38 7.48 -23.83
C VAL A 423 1.62 6.58 -23.70
N THR A 424 2.25 6.51 -22.52
CA THR A 424 3.44 5.67 -22.31
C THR A 424 3.14 4.19 -22.55
N THR A 425 1.96 3.73 -22.12
CA THR A 425 1.52 2.36 -22.42
C THR A 425 1.27 2.16 -23.91
N ALA A 426 0.65 3.14 -24.58
CA ALA A 426 0.37 3.08 -26.01
C ALA A 426 1.65 3.06 -26.85
N LEU A 427 2.69 3.79 -26.44
CA LEU A 427 3.97 3.87 -27.14
C LEU A 427 4.60 2.50 -27.38
N LEU A 428 4.45 1.55 -26.44
CA LEU A 428 4.93 0.16 -26.58
C LEU A 428 4.36 -0.56 -27.82
N TYR A 429 3.18 -0.15 -28.28
CA TYR A 429 2.45 -0.78 -29.38
C TYR A 429 2.39 0.09 -30.65
N THR A 430 3.16 1.19 -30.70
CA THR A 430 3.17 2.10 -31.86
C THR A 430 4.05 1.63 -33.01
N GLN A 431 4.97 0.69 -32.76
CA GLN A 431 5.83 0.12 -33.79
C GLN A 431 5.00 -0.66 -34.81
N LYS A 432 5.18 -0.34 -36.10
CA LYS A 432 4.54 -1.11 -37.18
C LYS A 432 5.22 -2.47 -37.36
N SER A 433 4.55 -3.40 -38.03
CA SER A 433 5.12 -4.68 -38.50
C SER A 433 6.43 -4.51 -39.26
N ASP A 434 6.61 -3.35 -39.91
CA ASP A 434 7.77 -3.01 -40.73
C ASP A 434 8.90 -2.33 -39.92
N GLY A 435 8.80 -2.28 -38.59
CA GLY A 435 9.79 -1.66 -37.69
C GLY A 435 9.78 -0.13 -37.67
N THR A 436 8.93 0.53 -38.45
CA THR A 436 8.85 2.00 -38.52
C THR A 436 7.95 2.59 -37.45
N GLN A 437 8.41 3.66 -36.80
CA GLN A 437 7.63 4.43 -35.83
C GLN A 437 6.90 5.62 -36.49
N PRO A 438 5.73 6.04 -35.95
CA PRO A 438 5.08 7.28 -36.35
C PRO A 438 5.96 8.53 -36.10
N ARG A 439 5.92 9.50 -37.01
CA ARG A 439 6.77 10.72 -36.95
C ARG A 439 6.51 11.61 -35.72
N ASN A 440 5.33 11.52 -35.11
CA ASN A 440 4.93 12.29 -33.93
C ASN A 440 5.46 11.69 -32.62
N VAL A 441 5.94 10.45 -32.59
CA VAL A 441 6.39 9.77 -31.36
C VAL A 441 7.48 10.55 -30.61
N PRO A 442 8.58 11.01 -31.23
CA PRO A 442 9.63 11.72 -30.50
C PRO A 442 9.14 13.02 -29.83
N ALA A 443 8.24 13.76 -30.49
CA ALA A 443 7.68 14.99 -29.95
C ALA A 443 6.76 14.70 -28.74
N ILE A 444 5.99 13.62 -28.80
CA ILE A 444 5.10 13.20 -27.70
C ILE A 444 5.90 12.66 -26.51
N VAL A 445 6.95 11.87 -26.76
CA VAL A 445 7.86 11.41 -25.71
C VAL A 445 8.49 12.58 -24.98
N LYS A 446 8.98 13.59 -25.73
CA LYS A 446 9.51 14.82 -25.13
C LYS A 446 8.46 15.56 -24.30
N LEU A 447 7.23 15.72 -24.82
CA LEU A 447 6.14 16.34 -24.09
C LEU A 447 5.85 15.62 -22.75
N CYS A 448 5.70 14.29 -22.78
CA CYS A 448 5.48 13.50 -21.57
C CYS A 448 6.65 13.63 -20.59
N ASN A 449 7.89 13.57 -21.09
CA ASN A 449 9.10 13.72 -20.27
C ASN A 449 9.16 15.08 -19.57
N ASP A 450 8.88 16.17 -20.29
CA ASP A 450 8.91 17.53 -19.73
C ASP A 450 7.88 17.70 -18.60
N HIS A 451 6.70 17.09 -18.72
CA HIS A 451 5.70 17.11 -17.64
C HIS A 451 6.09 16.23 -16.45
N LEU A 452 6.61 15.02 -16.69
CA LEU A 452 7.05 14.12 -15.62
C LEU A 452 8.24 14.68 -14.84
N ARG A 453 9.17 15.36 -15.52
CA ARG A 453 10.27 16.08 -14.88
C ARG A 453 9.75 17.13 -13.90
N ARG A 454 8.80 17.97 -14.33
CA ARG A 454 8.18 18.99 -13.47
C ARG A 454 7.51 18.36 -12.24
N TYR A 455 6.93 17.17 -12.36
CA TYR A 455 6.33 16.47 -11.23
C TYR A 455 7.37 16.01 -10.20
N ILE A 456 8.56 15.59 -10.62
CA ILE A 456 9.62 15.15 -9.70
C ILE A 456 10.25 16.33 -8.97
N GLU A 457 10.42 17.46 -9.67
CA GLU A 457 10.94 18.71 -9.12
C GLU A 457 9.90 19.45 -8.25
N ASP A 458 8.63 19.04 -8.26
CA ASP A 458 7.54 19.64 -7.49
C ASP A 458 7.73 19.44 -5.96
N PRO A 459 7.37 20.43 -5.12
CA PRO A 459 7.41 20.27 -3.67
C PRO A 459 6.44 19.21 -3.12
N ASP A 460 5.30 18.97 -3.76
CA ASP A 460 4.31 17.97 -3.31
C ASP A 460 4.87 16.54 -3.48
N GLN A 461 4.94 15.81 -2.37
CA GLN A 461 5.44 14.44 -2.34
C GLN A 461 4.59 13.49 -3.21
N ASN A 462 3.28 13.72 -3.31
CA ASN A 462 2.39 12.93 -4.15
C ASN A 462 2.71 13.13 -5.63
N LEU A 463 3.01 14.36 -6.05
CA LEU A 463 3.40 14.65 -7.43
C LEU A 463 4.77 14.08 -7.74
N ARG A 464 5.73 14.18 -6.80
CA ARG A 464 7.04 13.54 -6.94
C ARG A 464 6.91 12.02 -7.12
N TYR A 465 6.07 11.38 -6.31
CA TYR A 465 5.76 9.96 -6.46
C TYR A 465 5.17 9.63 -7.84
N LEU A 466 4.16 10.39 -8.30
CA LEU A 466 3.57 10.20 -9.62
C LEU A 466 4.57 10.42 -10.76
N GLY A 467 5.46 11.41 -10.63
CA GLY A 467 6.55 11.66 -11.56
C GLY A 467 7.45 10.43 -11.72
N LEU A 468 7.88 9.81 -10.61
CA LEU A 468 8.70 8.60 -10.61
C LEU A 468 7.97 7.40 -11.22
N VAL A 469 6.68 7.20 -10.91
CA VAL A 469 5.87 6.13 -11.52
C VAL A 469 5.73 6.34 -13.03
N GLY A 470 5.47 7.56 -13.46
CA GLY A 470 5.36 7.91 -14.87
C GLY A 470 6.67 7.70 -15.63
N LEU A 471 7.82 8.08 -15.04
CA LEU A 471 9.13 7.80 -15.63
C LEU A 471 9.42 6.30 -15.72
N SER A 472 9.04 5.51 -14.71
CA SER A 472 9.17 4.06 -14.77
C SER A 472 8.36 3.46 -15.92
N ASN A 473 7.14 3.93 -16.16
CA ASN A 473 6.36 3.51 -17.32
C ASN A 473 7.00 3.94 -18.64
N LEU A 474 7.58 5.15 -18.69
CA LEU A 474 8.28 5.65 -19.88
C LEU A 474 9.56 4.83 -20.16
N MET A 475 10.27 4.37 -19.13
CA MET A 475 11.49 3.53 -19.20
C MET A 475 11.30 2.32 -20.10
N HIS A 476 10.19 1.60 -19.91
CA HIS A 476 9.90 0.38 -20.65
C HIS A 476 9.77 0.62 -22.16
N SER A 477 9.42 1.85 -22.56
CA SER A 477 9.29 2.23 -23.97
C SER A 477 10.53 2.93 -24.54
N HIS A 478 11.14 3.84 -23.77
CA HIS A 478 12.26 4.68 -24.23
C HIS A 478 13.28 4.86 -23.07
N PRO A 479 14.16 3.87 -22.84
CA PRO A 479 15.10 3.89 -21.70
C PRO A 479 16.05 5.10 -21.67
N HIS A 480 16.46 5.59 -22.85
CA HIS A 480 17.41 6.70 -22.98
C HIS A 480 16.97 8.02 -22.33
N VAL A 481 15.66 8.21 -22.14
CA VAL A 481 15.10 9.46 -21.60
C VAL A 481 15.42 9.64 -20.11
N ILE A 482 15.71 8.56 -19.41
CA ILE A 482 15.86 8.55 -17.94
C ILE A 482 17.26 8.95 -17.52
N SER A 483 18.26 8.73 -18.37
CA SER A 483 19.65 9.12 -18.12
C SER A 483 19.77 10.61 -17.81
N ASP A 484 18.94 11.46 -18.42
CA ASP A 484 18.90 12.91 -18.17
C ASP A 484 18.48 13.27 -16.73
N HIS A 485 17.75 12.38 -16.05
CA HIS A 485 17.18 12.60 -14.72
C HIS A 485 17.90 11.84 -13.61
N GLN A 486 19.01 11.15 -13.91
CA GLN A 486 19.74 10.31 -12.95
C GLN A 486 20.04 11.04 -11.64
N HIS A 487 20.51 12.29 -11.72
CA HIS A 487 20.84 13.09 -10.54
C HIS A 487 19.62 13.29 -9.61
N VAL A 488 18.49 13.71 -10.17
CA VAL A 488 17.26 13.98 -9.41
C VAL A 488 16.69 12.69 -8.81
N ILE A 489 16.83 11.56 -9.51
CA ILE A 489 16.40 10.25 -9.00
C ILE A 489 17.28 9.80 -7.82
N LEU A 490 18.59 10.04 -7.86
CA LEU A 490 19.48 9.76 -6.73
C LEU A 490 19.14 10.62 -5.51
N GLU A 491 18.83 11.91 -5.70
CA GLU A 491 18.35 12.78 -4.61
C GLU A 491 17.09 12.22 -3.95
N CYS A 492 16.19 11.58 -4.72
CA CYS A 492 14.97 10.96 -4.20
C CYS A 492 15.23 9.80 -3.21
N LEU A 493 16.44 9.22 -3.17
CA LEU A 493 16.81 8.18 -2.19
C LEU A 493 16.98 8.74 -0.77
N SER A 494 17.18 10.04 -0.65
CA SER A 494 17.39 10.74 0.63
C SER A 494 16.12 11.37 1.22
N VAL A 495 14.99 11.28 0.51
CA VAL A 495 13.70 11.85 0.92
C VAL A 495 13.12 11.10 2.12
N GLU A 496 12.41 11.81 3.01
CA GLU A 496 11.79 11.23 4.22
C GLU A 496 10.76 10.13 3.89
N ASP A 497 10.00 10.31 2.81
CA ASP A 497 8.97 9.35 2.39
C ASP A 497 9.59 8.05 1.86
N THR A 498 9.28 6.95 2.55
CA THR A 498 9.77 5.60 2.20
C THR A 498 9.20 5.11 0.86
N THR A 499 7.98 5.49 0.49
CA THR A 499 7.37 5.08 -0.78
C THR A 499 8.07 5.72 -1.98
N ILE A 500 8.50 6.98 -1.87
CA ILE A 500 9.30 7.67 -2.88
C ILE A 500 10.67 7.02 -3.00
N ARG A 501 11.33 6.76 -1.87
CA ARG A 501 12.64 6.07 -1.85
C ARG A 501 12.59 4.71 -2.54
N LEU A 502 11.60 3.89 -2.21
CA LEU A 502 11.41 2.57 -2.83
C LEU A 502 11.12 2.68 -4.33
N ARG A 503 10.33 3.66 -4.76
CA ARG A 503 10.03 3.85 -6.19
C ARG A 503 11.24 4.38 -6.97
N ALA A 504 12.01 5.30 -6.39
CA ALA A 504 13.26 5.77 -6.97
C ALA A 504 14.25 4.61 -7.13
N LEU A 505 14.35 3.74 -6.11
CA LEU A 505 15.19 2.55 -6.16
C LEU A 505 14.79 1.59 -7.30
N GLU A 506 13.49 1.33 -7.51
CA GLU A 506 13.03 0.52 -8.65
C GLU A 506 13.40 1.13 -10.00
N LEU A 507 13.33 2.47 -10.12
CA LEU A 507 13.68 3.19 -11.34
C LEU A 507 15.20 3.12 -11.61
N LEU A 508 16.02 3.27 -10.57
CA LEU A 508 17.48 3.17 -10.68
C LEU A 508 17.91 1.82 -11.23
N VAL A 509 17.33 0.72 -10.72
CA VAL A 509 17.65 -0.64 -11.18
C VAL A 509 17.43 -0.82 -12.68
N GLY A 510 16.41 -0.17 -13.26
CA GLY A 510 16.15 -0.24 -14.70
C GLY A 510 17.02 0.68 -15.55
N MET A 511 17.69 1.66 -14.96
CA MET A 511 18.59 2.61 -15.63
C MET A 511 20.05 2.11 -15.66
N VAL A 512 20.38 1.08 -14.88
CA VAL A 512 21.75 0.58 -14.80
C VAL A 512 22.20 -0.02 -16.13
N ASN A 513 23.38 0.42 -16.58
CA ASN A 513 24.13 -0.08 -17.70
C ASN A 513 25.59 -0.32 -17.25
N PRO A 514 26.42 -1.04 -18.04
CA PRO A 514 27.80 -1.31 -17.65
C PRO A 514 28.66 -0.05 -17.40
N ASP A 515 28.30 1.09 -18.00
CA ASP A 515 29.06 2.34 -17.88
C ASP A 515 28.74 3.12 -16.60
N ASN A 516 27.52 3.00 -16.06
CA ASN A 516 27.04 3.73 -14.89
C ASN A 516 26.85 2.86 -13.64
N ALA A 517 27.01 1.53 -13.76
CA ALA A 517 26.76 0.58 -12.69
C ALA A 517 27.59 0.90 -11.44
N SER A 518 28.90 1.11 -11.59
CA SER A 518 29.82 1.39 -10.46
C SER A 518 29.35 2.59 -9.64
N GLY A 519 29.12 3.74 -10.28
CA GLY A 519 28.69 4.96 -9.59
C GLY A 519 27.32 4.84 -8.92
N ILE A 520 26.37 4.11 -9.52
CA ILE A 520 25.06 3.88 -8.89
C ILE A 520 25.19 2.96 -7.68
N ILE A 521 25.96 1.87 -7.78
CA ILE A 521 26.15 0.92 -6.69
C ILE A 521 26.87 1.57 -5.50
N GLU A 522 27.89 2.39 -5.74
CA GLU A 522 28.57 3.15 -4.67
C GLU A 522 27.61 4.04 -3.89
N GLU A 523 26.72 4.76 -4.58
CA GLU A 523 25.73 5.60 -3.93
C GLU A 523 24.69 4.76 -3.15
N LEU A 524 24.24 3.63 -3.72
CA LEU A 524 23.34 2.71 -3.02
C LEU A 524 24.00 2.10 -1.77
N MET A 525 25.29 1.80 -1.81
CA MET A 525 26.06 1.32 -0.66
C MET A 525 26.11 2.38 0.44
N ARG A 526 26.37 3.65 0.09
CA ARG A 526 26.33 4.77 1.03
C ARG A 526 24.99 4.87 1.76
N HIS A 527 23.89 4.70 1.03
CA HIS A 527 22.54 4.66 1.61
C HIS A 527 22.27 3.41 2.45
N THR A 528 22.84 2.26 2.09
CA THR A 528 22.64 0.99 2.81
C THR A 528 23.21 1.04 4.24
N VAL A 529 24.34 1.71 4.41
CA VAL A 529 24.99 1.90 5.73
C VAL A 529 24.14 2.80 6.65
N VAL A 530 23.49 3.82 6.08
CA VAL A 530 22.70 4.81 6.84
C VAL A 530 21.25 4.36 7.07
N ALA A 531 20.65 3.65 6.12
CA ALA A 531 19.27 3.21 6.18
C ALA A 531 19.05 2.12 7.23
N ASP A 532 17.87 2.06 7.85
CA ASP A 532 17.49 1.01 8.82
C ASP A 532 16.25 0.21 8.38
N GLY A 533 16.08 -1.00 8.94
CA GLY A 533 14.88 -1.81 8.80
C GLY A 533 14.67 -2.40 7.40
N VAL A 534 13.42 -2.40 6.93
CA VAL A 534 13.01 -3.01 5.65
C VAL A 534 13.68 -2.33 4.46
N TYR A 535 13.85 -1.00 4.51
CA TYR A 535 14.45 -0.25 3.40
C TYR A 535 15.91 -0.65 3.13
N ARG A 536 16.71 -0.90 4.18
CA ARG A 536 18.07 -1.45 4.04
C ARG A 536 18.06 -2.80 3.32
N GLN A 537 17.10 -3.67 3.67
CA GLN A 537 16.99 -4.99 3.06
C GLN A 537 16.66 -4.90 1.56
N ASP A 538 15.78 -3.96 1.18
CA ASP A 538 15.45 -3.71 -0.22
C ASP A 538 16.65 -3.13 -0.99
N LEU A 539 17.41 -2.20 -0.40
CA LEU A 539 18.65 -1.68 -1.01
C LEU A 539 19.65 -2.81 -1.32
N MET A 540 19.95 -3.66 -0.33
CA MET A 540 20.83 -4.81 -0.50
C MET A 540 20.32 -5.75 -1.60
N ALA A 541 19.03 -6.08 -1.59
CA ALA A 541 18.42 -6.96 -2.59
C ALA A 541 18.53 -6.39 -4.00
N LYS A 542 18.40 -5.07 -4.17
CA LYS A 542 18.54 -4.41 -5.47
C LYS A 542 19.99 -4.32 -5.93
N ILE A 543 20.94 -4.05 -5.05
CA ILE A 543 22.38 -4.09 -5.38
C ILE A 543 22.75 -5.49 -5.91
N LEU A 544 22.38 -6.54 -5.20
CA LEU A 544 22.63 -7.93 -5.59
C LEU A 544 21.93 -8.29 -6.91
N LEU A 545 20.71 -7.79 -7.14
CA LEU A 545 19.99 -8.01 -8.39
C LEU A 545 20.69 -7.33 -9.57
N VAL A 546 21.05 -6.05 -9.44
CA VAL A 546 21.69 -5.24 -10.49
C VAL A 546 23.00 -5.87 -10.96
N CYS A 547 23.83 -6.32 -10.02
CA CYS A 547 25.12 -6.91 -10.34
C CYS A 547 24.99 -8.32 -10.92
N SER A 548 23.96 -9.09 -10.55
CA SER A 548 23.79 -10.48 -11.04
C SER A 548 23.03 -10.60 -12.38
N VAL A 549 22.51 -9.49 -12.94
CA VAL A 549 21.79 -9.48 -14.22
C VAL A 549 22.62 -10.10 -15.34
N GLN A 550 21.99 -11.01 -16.10
CA GLN A 550 22.55 -11.65 -17.30
C GLN A 550 23.99 -12.19 -17.15
N LYS A 551 24.27 -12.88 -16.03
CA LYS A 551 25.61 -13.41 -15.69
C LYS A 551 26.65 -12.29 -15.53
N TYR A 552 26.35 -11.31 -14.69
CA TYR A 552 27.27 -10.22 -14.35
C TYR A 552 27.60 -9.28 -15.51
N GLN A 553 26.66 -9.08 -16.45
CA GLN A 553 26.87 -8.20 -17.60
C GLN A 553 27.24 -6.76 -17.21
N ASN A 554 26.72 -6.30 -16.07
CA ASN A 554 26.95 -4.95 -15.56
C ASN A 554 28.26 -4.82 -14.76
N VAL A 555 28.98 -5.91 -14.53
CA VAL A 555 30.22 -5.93 -13.75
C VAL A 555 31.40 -6.04 -14.71
N SER A 556 32.22 -5.00 -14.76
CA SER A 556 33.48 -4.98 -15.51
C SER A 556 34.67 -5.46 -14.66
N ASP A 557 34.66 -5.14 -13.37
CA ASP A 557 35.70 -5.47 -12.41
C ASP A 557 35.15 -6.37 -11.29
N PHE A 558 35.64 -7.60 -11.24
CA PHE A 558 35.22 -8.60 -10.26
C PHE A 558 35.90 -8.42 -8.90
N ASP A 559 37.06 -7.77 -8.83
CA ASP A 559 37.70 -7.42 -7.54
C ASP A 559 36.86 -6.37 -6.83
N TRP A 560 36.51 -5.29 -7.54
CA TRP A 560 35.57 -4.29 -7.03
C TRP A 560 34.28 -4.92 -6.52
N TYR A 561 33.66 -5.80 -7.31
CA TYR A 561 32.40 -6.42 -6.93
C TYR A 561 32.54 -7.39 -5.76
N LEU A 562 33.66 -8.10 -5.64
CA LEU A 562 33.96 -8.90 -4.46
C LEU A 562 34.02 -8.02 -3.21
N GLY A 563 34.68 -6.86 -3.29
CA GLY A 563 34.68 -5.86 -2.22
C GLY A 563 33.26 -5.45 -1.78
N ILE A 564 32.36 -5.24 -2.74
CA ILE A 564 30.94 -4.94 -2.45
C ILE A 564 30.24 -6.10 -1.74
N LEU A 565 30.43 -7.35 -2.18
CA LEU A 565 29.80 -8.52 -1.54
C LEU A 565 30.28 -8.73 -0.10
N VAL A 566 31.58 -8.53 0.16
CA VAL A 566 32.14 -8.62 1.51
C VAL A 566 31.59 -7.50 2.40
N GLN A 567 31.51 -6.26 1.89
CA GLN A 567 30.89 -5.15 2.63
C GLN A 567 29.40 -5.41 2.91
N LEU A 568 28.64 -5.96 1.95
CA LEU A 568 27.23 -6.32 2.16
C LEU A 568 27.06 -7.44 3.20
N ALA A 569 28.04 -8.34 3.32
CA ALA A 569 28.01 -9.42 4.30
C ALA A 569 28.19 -8.92 5.75
N THR A 570 28.90 -7.80 5.95
CA THR A 570 29.10 -7.20 7.28
C THR A 570 27.98 -6.23 7.68
N VAL A 571 27.16 -5.79 6.72
CA VAL A 571 26.03 -4.90 7.00
C VAL A 571 24.98 -5.60 7.89
N PRO A 572 24.52 -4.94 8.97
CA PRO A 572 23.52 -5.52 9.86
C PRO A 572 22.16 -5.67 9.17
N GLY A 573 21.73 -6.93 8.99
CA GLY A 573 20.47 -7.28 8.36
C GLY A 573 19.84 -8.53 8.94
N GLU A 574 18.52 -8.49 9.12
CA GLU A 574 17.73 -9.64 9.62
C GLU A 574 17.23 -10.56 8.49
N ASN A 575 17.46 -10.20 7.22
CA ASN A 575 16.87 -10.90 6.08
C ASN A 575 17.75 -12.05 5.58
N ALA A 576 17.35 -13.27 5.93
CA ALA A 576 17.97 -14.51 5.46
C ALA A 576 18.03 -14.63 3.92
N LYS A 577 17.15 -13.96 3.16
CA LYS A 577 17.16 -14.02 1.69
C LYS A 577 18.38 -13.31 1.10
N ASN A 578 18.73 -12.15 1.63
CA ASN A 578 19.87 -11.38 1.15
C ASN A 578 21.18 -12.10 1.47
N ALA A 579 21.26 -12.67 2.67
CA ALA A 579 22.40 -13.48 3.11
C ALA A 579 22.60 -14.71 2.19
N ALA A 580 21.54 -15.48 1.93
CA ALA A 580 21.59 -16.62 1.01
C ALA A 580 21.99 -16.21 -0.42
N GLU A 581 21.55 -15.05 -0.89
CA GLU A 581 21.88 -14.55 -2.22
C GLU A 581 23.35 -14.09 -2.31
N ILE A 582 23.89 -13.45 -1.27
CA ILE A 582 25.33 -13.14 -1.16
C ILE A 582 26.14 -14.43 -1.19
N THR A 583 25.79 -15.42 -0.37
CA THR A 583 26.44 -16.75 -0.34
C THR A 583 26.41 -17.40 -1.72
N ARG A 584 25.26 -17.37 -2.41
CA ARG A 584 25.11 -17.93 -3.76
C ARG A 584 26.01 -17.23 -4.78
N GLN A 585 26.07 -15.90 -4.74
CA GLN A 585 26.87 -15.11 -5.68
C GLN A 585 28.38 -15.28 -5.43
N LEU A 586 28.83 -15.33 -4.18
CA LEU A 586 30.23 -15.62 -3.84
C LEU A 586 30.69 -16.98 -4.39
N VAL A 587 29.89 -18.04 -4.19
CA VAL A 587 30.18 -19.38 -4.74
C VAL A 587 30.14 -19.38 -6.27
N ASP A 588 29.19 -18.69 -6.90
CA ASP A 588 29.09 -18.62 -8.36
C ASP A 588 30.29 -17.89 -8.98
N LEU A 589 30.77 -16.81 -8.35
CA LEU A 589 31.99 -16.11 -8.74
C LEU A 589 33.23 -17.00 -8.63
N ALA A 590 33.39 -17.69 -7.49
CA ALA A 590 34.50 -18.62 -7.26
C ALA A 590 34.60 -19.70 -8.35
N VAL A 591 33.46 -20.27 -8.73
CA VAL A 591 33.40 -21.32 -9.76
C VAL A 591 33.68 -20.76 -11.16
N ARG A 592 33.10 -19.61 -11.51
CA ARG A 592 33.15 -19.08 -12.89
C ARG A 592 34.44 -18.34 -13.24
N VAL A 593 35.02 -17.60 -12.29
CA VAL A 593 36.11 -16.67 -12.57
C VAL A 593 37.38 -17.19 -11.88
N LYS A 594 38.28 -17.80 -12.67
CA LYS A 594 39.52 -18.35 -12.12
C LYS A 594 40.46 -17.28 -11.55
N GLY A 595 40.60 -16.16 -12.25
CA GLY A 595 41.59 -15.12 -11.91
C GLY A 595 41.34 -14.35 -10.61
N ILE A 596 40.22 -14.56 -9.92
CA ILE A 596 39.93 -13.91 -8.62
C ILE A 596 40.00 -14.89 -7.45
N ARG A 597 40.29 -16.18 -7.68
CA ARG A 597 40.15 -17.22 -6.66
C ARG A 597 41.10 -17.06 -5.48
N ALA A 598 42.36 -16.75 -5.73
CA ALA A 598 43.35 -16.55 -4.68
C ALA A 598 42.96 -15.38 -3.76
N MET A 599 42.66 -14.23 -4.35
CA MET A 599 42.13 -13.05 -3.64
C MET A 599 40.81 -13.34 -2.90
N LEU A 600 39.92 -14.13 -3.51
CA LEU A 600 38.66 -14.54 -2.89
C LEU A 600 38.92 -15.39 -1.63
N VAL A 601 39.86 -16.34 -1.70
CA VAL A 601 40.26 -17.15 -0.53
C VAL A 601 40.86 -16.25 0.55
N GLN A 602 41.77 -15.34 0.20
CA GLN A 602 42.35 -14.37 1.14
C GLN A 602 41.26 -13.58 1.88
N LYS A 603 40.30 -13.00 1.14
CA LYS A 603 39.17 -12.25 1.72
C LYS A 603 38.25 -13.10 2.58
N MET A 604 38.03 -14.37 2.22
CA MET A 604 37.24 -15.30 3.03
C MET A 604 37.96 -15.73 4.31
N ILE A 605 39.30 -15.84 4.29
CA ILE A 605 40.12 -16.07 5.48
C ILE A 605 40.03 -14.86 6.42
N GLU A 606 40.24 -13.64 5.92
CA GLU A 606 40.04 -12.40 6.68
C GLU A 606 38.64 -12.36 7.33
N PHE A 607 37.61 -12.75 6.58
CA PHE A 607 36.23 -12.79 7.07
C PHE A 607 35.96 -13.88 8.13
N LEU A 608 36.69 -15.00 8.08
CA LEU A 608 36.62 -16.07 9.08
C LEU A 608 37.33 -15.71 10.39
N LEU A 609 38.40 -14.92 10.28
CA LEU A 609 39.19 -14.43 11.42
C LEU A 609 38.44 -13.36 12.22
N ASP A 610 37.53 -12.61 11.60
CA ASP A 610 36.73 -11.58 12.26
C ASP A 610 35.93 -12.14 13.46
N GLU A 611 36.20 -11.62 14.66
CA GLU A 611 35.56 -12.06 15.90
C GLU A 611 34.11 -11.56 16.02
N ASP A 612 33.80 -10.41 15.40
CA ASP A 612 32.46 -9.81 15.42
C ASP A 612 31.50 -10.53 14.45
N ALA A 613 32.00 -11.45 13.64
CA ALA A 613 31.22 -12.20 12.65
C ALA A 613 30.09 -13.04 13.26
N VAL A 614 30.25 -13.51 14.51
CA VAL A 614 29.31 -14.41 15.19
C VAL A 614 28.49 -13.71 16.26
N THR A 615 29.00 -12.61 16.82
CA THR A 615 28.43 -11.90 17.97
C THR A 615 27.88 -10.51 17.63
N GLY A 616 28.25 -9.96 16.47
CA GLY A 616 27.90 -8.61 16.04
C GLY A 616 26.44 -8.44 15.60
N PRO A 617 25.99 -7.20 15.39
CA PRO A 617 24.62 -6.88 14.94
C PRO A 617 24.22 -7.53 13.60
N GLY A 618 25.21 -7.91 12.76
CA GLY A 618 25.02 -8.60 11.49
C GLY A 618 25.13 -10.12 11.54
N ALA A 619 25.35 -10.72 12.71
CA ALA A 619 25.76 -12.12 12.86
C ALA A 619 24.89 -13.12 12.10
N LYS A 620 23.57 -12.92 11.99
CA LYS A 620 22.68 -13.83 11.25
C LYS A 620 22.98 -13.86 9.74
N THR A 621 23.30 -12.72 9.15
CA THR A 621 23.67 -12.61 7.72
C THR A 621 25.06 -13.20 7.53
N THR A 622 26.01 -12.77 8.37
CA THR A 622 27.39 -13.23 8.38
C THR A 622 27.49 -14.76 8.53
N CYS A 623 26.70 -15.36 9.43
CA CYS A 623 26.67 -16.80 9.65
C CYS A 623 26.30 -17.61 8.40
N GLN A 624 25.46 -17.07 7.50
CA GLN A 624 25.16 -17.74 6.24
C GLN A 624 26.26 -17.54 5.20
N VAL A 625 26.97 -16.42 5.24
CA VAL A 625 28.12 -16.15 4.38
C VAL A 625 29.32 -17.01 4.78
N LEU A 626 29.46 -17.35 6.06
CA LEU A 626 30.46 -18.32 6.56
C LEU A 626 30.36 -19.69 5.87
N TYR A 627 29.18 -20.10 5.41
CA TYR A 627 29.04 -21.30 4.57
C TYR A 627 29.85 -21.17 3.27
N ALA A 628 29.71 -20.03 2.56
CA ALA A 628 30.48 -19.77 1.34
C ALA A 628 31.97 -19.66 1.66
N ALA A 629 32.34 -18.97 2.75
CA ALA A 629 33.73 -18.83 3.17
C ALA A 629 34.40 -20.20 3.38
N GLY A 630 33.80 -21.08 4.18
CA GLY A 630 34.33 -22.42 4.42
C GLY A 630 34.42 -23.28 3.15
N TRP A 631 33.44 -23.17 2.25
CA TRP A 631 33.45 -23.91 0.99
C TRP A 631 34.54 -23.40 0.03
N ILE A 632 34.64 -22.08 -0.14
CA ILE A 632 35.62 -21.43 -1.02
C ILE A 632 37.04 -21.74 -0.53
N ILE A 633 37.31 -21.57 0.77
CA ILE A 633 38.59 -21.93 1.37
C ILE A 633 38.87 -23.40 1.09
N GLY A 634 37.95 -24.31 1.39
CA GLY A 634 38.16 -25.74 1.16
C GLY A 634 38.47 -26.12 -0.29
N GLU A 635 37.79 -25.54 -1.29
CA GLU A 635 37.99 -25.90 -2.70
C GLU A 635 39.21 -25.24 -3.36
N PHE A 636 39.51 -23.99 -3.01
CA PHE A 636 40.44 -23.15 -3.77
C PHE A 636 41.69 -22.72 -3.00
N ILE A 637 41.90 -23.20 -1.76
CA ILE A 637 43.10 -22.86 -0.97
C ILE A 637 44.41 -23.22 -1.68
N LEU A 638 44.43 -24.30 -2.48
CA LEU A 638 45.61 -24.67 -3.25
C LEU A 638 45.99 -23.57 -4.25
N GLU A 639 45.00 -22.97 -4.94
CA GLU A 639 45.23 -21.88 -5.88
C GLU A 639 45.71 -20.60 -5.18
N TYR A 640 45.39 -20.39 -3.89
CA TYR A 640 45.94 -19.30 -3.07
C TYR A 640 47.40 -19.54 -2.67
N VAL A 641 47.73 -20.77 -2.26
CA VAL A 641 49.09 -21.14 -1.88
C VAL A 641 50.03 -21.15 -3.08
N GLU A 642 49.54 -21.54 -4.26
CA GLU A 642 50.30 -21.59 -5.52
C GLU A 642 50.34 -20.27 -6.29
N ASP A 643 49.74 -19.18 -5.79
CA ASP A 643 49.67 -17.92 -6.54
C ASP A 643 51.05 -17.23 -6.63
N GLU A 644 51.74 -17.38 -7.77
CA GLU A 644 53.10 -16.89 -8.02
C GLU A 644 53.17 -15.38 -8.33
N ASP A 645 52.03 -14.67 -8.42
CA ASP A 645 51.95 -13.27 -8.86
C ASP A 645 52.31 -12.22 -7.77
N ASP A 646 52.56 -12.65 -6.52
CA ASP A 646 53.09 -11.77 -5.46
C ASP A 646 54.63 -11.92 -5.38
N ASP A 647 55.35 -10.87 -5.78
CA ASP A 647 56.83 -10.74 -5.70
C ASP A 647 57.38 -10.68 -4.25
N ASP A 648 56.52 -10.83 -3.24
CA ASP A 648 56.90 -10.84 -1.83
C ASP A 648 57.18 -12.29 -1.39
N ASP A 649 58.41 -12.55 -0.92
CA ASP A 649 58.87 -13.81 -0.31
C ASP A 649 58.06 -14.17 0.98
N ASP A 650 56.75 -14.42 0.89
CA ASP A 650 55.87 -14.50 2.05
C ASP A 650 55.57 -15.96 2.48
N ASP A 651 56.41 -16.42 3.41
CA ASP A 651 56.28 -17.66 4.21
C ASP A 651 54.95 -17.72 5.02
N GLY A 652 54.14 -16.66 5.02
CA GLY A 652 52.91 -16.50 5.82
C GLY A 652 51.65 -17.17 5.27
N ARG A 653 51.62 -17.61 4.01
CA ARG A 653 50.39 -18.22 3.43
C ARG A 653 50.06 -19.59 4.01
N LEU A 654 51.06 -20.37 4.41
CA LEU A 654 50.84 -21.64 5.12
C LEU A 654 50.34 -21.39 6.56
N ASP A 655 50.78 -20.29 7.19
CA ASP A 655 50.24 -19.85 8.46
C ASP A 655 48.76 -19.46 8.33
N ASP A 656 48.35 -18.83 7.23
CA ASP A 656 46.94 -18.54 6.96
C ASP A 656 46.08 -19.82 6.86
N VAL A 657 46.61 -20.90 6.27
CA VAL A 657 45.94 -22.21 6.24
C VAL A 657 45.75 -22.77 7.65
N MET A 658 46.78 -22.67 8.49
CA MET A 658 46.71 -23.09 9.89
C MET A 658 45.72 -22.23 10.67
N ASN A 659 45.74 -20.91 10.49
CA ASN A 659 44.84 -19.97 11.12
C ASN A 659 43.38 -20.23 10.71
N ALA A 660 43.12 -20.49 9.42
CA ALA A 660 41.79 -20.83 8.94
C ALA A 660 41.26 -22.13 9.58
N ALA A 661 42.11 -23.17 9.65
CA ALA A 661 41.74 -24.43 10.31
C ALA A 661 41.46 -24.24 11.81
N ASP A 662 42.29 -23.45 12.50
CA ASP A 662 42.12 -23.12 13.93
C ASP A 662 40.76 -22.46 14.18
N HIS A 663 40.41 -21.47 13.35
CA HIS A 663 39.18 -20.69 13.47
C HIS A 663 37.91 -21.47 13.11
N MET A 664 38.00 -22.44 12.18
CA MET A 664 36.91 -23.39 11.89
C MET A 664 36.61 -24.31 13.09
N LEU A 665 37.61 -24.60 13.91
CA LEU A 665 37.55 -25.52 15.06
C LEU A 665 37.36 -24.83 16.42
N LEU A 666 37.24 -23.50 16.47
CA LEU A 666 37.04 -22.78 17.73
C LEU A 666 35.73 -23.21 18.43
N PRO A 667 35.66 -23.21 19.76
CA PRO A 667 34.43 -23.57 20.49
C PRO A 667 33.19 -22.76 20.06
N ARG A 668 33.38 -21.51 19.62
CA ARG A 668 32.30 -20.65 19.07
C ARG A 668 31.62 -21.20 17.82
N THR A 669 32.28 -22.07 17.05
CA THR A 669 31.68 -22.63 15.83
C THR A 669 30.65 -23.73 16.15
N THR A 670 30.75 -24.35 17.32
CA THR A 670 29.75 -25.32 17.82
C THR A 670 28.40 -24.68 18.13
N SER A 671 28.39 -23.38 18.48
CA SER A 671 27.17 -22.61 18.76
C SER A 671 26.59 -21.90 17.53
N LEU A 672 27.14 -22.12 16.33
CA LEU A 672 26.62 -21.51 15.11
C LEU A 672 25.19 -22.00 14.82
N PRO A 673 24.24 -21.09 14.51
CA PRO A 673 22.84 -21.44 14.34
C PRO A 673 22.52 -22.23 13.04
N VAL A 674 23.49 -22.40 12.14
CA VAL A 674 23.31 -22.97 10.81
C VAL A 674 24.14 -24.26 10.67
N ALA A 675 23.50 -25.41 10.90
CA ALA A 675 24.13 -26.74 10.82
C ALA A 675 24.93 -27.00 9.50
N PRO A 676 24.48 -26.53 8.32
CA PRO A 676 25.28 -26.65 7.09
C PRO A 676 26.68 -26.01 7.14
N VAL A 677 26.88 -24.92 7.91
CA VAL A 677 28.18 -24.24 8.02
C VAL A 677 29.19 -25.15 8.69
N GLN A 678 28.80 -25.75 9.83
CA GLN A 678 29.63 -26.70 10.57
C GLN A 678 30.00 -27.90 9.69
N ALA A 679 29.04 -28.44 8.93
CA ALA A 679 29.27 -29.57 8.04
C ALA A 679 30.27 -29.25 6.92
N VAL A 680 30.24 -28.03 6.36
CA VAL A 680 31.21 -27.58 5.36
C VAL A 680 32.59 -27.41 5.96
N TYR A 681 32.70 -26.87 7.18
CA TYR A 681 33.98 -26.74 7.86
C TYR A 681 34.67 -28.10 8.06
N MET A 682 33.92 -29.11 8.50
CA MET A 682 34.48 -30.46 8.65
C MET A 682 35.04 -31.00 7.32
N GLN A 683 34.34 -30.77 6.21
CA GLN A 683 34.82 -31.16 4.89
C GLN A 683 36.03 -30.34 4.44
N ALA A 684 36.04 -29.02 4.71
CA ALA A 684 37.13 -28.12 4.35
C ALA A 684 38.43 -28.48 5.08
N LEU A 685 38.36 -28.85 6.37
CA LEU A 685 39.52 -29.25 7.17
C LEU A 685 40.31 -30.41 6.54
N LEU A 686 39.62 -31.40 5.97
CA LEU A 686 40.30 -32.51 5.27
C LEU A 686 41.04 -32.01 4.03
N LYS A 687 40.46 -31.06 3.29
CA LYS A 687 41.09 -30.48 2.10
C LYS A 687 42.28 -29.59 2.47
N LEU A 688 42.18 -28.80 3.54
CA LEU A 688 43.30 -28.03 4.08
C LEU A 688 44.46 -28.95 4.46
N LEU A 689 44.16 -30.08 5.12
CA LEU A 689 45.17 -31.09 5.46
C LEU A 689 45.85 -31.66 4.20
N MET A 690 45.09 -31.96 3.14
CA MET A 690 45.66 -32.45 1.88
C MET A 690 46.61 -31.43 1.24
N VAL A 691 46.28 -30.14 1.29
CA VAL A 691 47.16 -29.09 0.75
C VAL A 691 48.42 -28.92 1.59
N MET A 692 48.30 -29.00 2.93
CA MET A 692 49.47 -28.97 3.81
C MET A 692 50.39 -30.18 3.58
N VAL A 693 49.84 -31.36 3.29
CA VAL A 693 50.63 -32.55 2.94
C VAL A 693 51.44 -32.35 1.65
N ASP A 694 50.91 -31.61 0.68
CA ASP A 694 51.59 -31.35 -0.60
C ASP A 694 52.67 -30.25 -0.47
N LYS A 695 52.41 -29.21 0.33
CA LYS A 695 53.22 -27.97 0.34
C LYS A 695 54.07 -27.73 1.59
N ALA A 696 53.66 -28.25 2.75
CA ALA A 696 54.33 -27.99 4.02
C ALA A 696 55.26 -29.15 4.45
N ASP A 697 56.08 -28.91 5.47
CA ASP A 697 56.93 -29.94 6.05
C ASP A 697 56.16 -30.87 7.00
N GLU A 698 56.68 -32.08 7.21
CA GLU A 698 56.03 -33.13 8.01
C GLU A 698 55.64 -32.65 9.42
N ALA A 699 56.44 -31.77 10.03
CA ALA A 699 56.16 -31.26 11.38
C ALA A 699 54.94 -30.33 11.42
N THR A 700 54.76 -29.49 10.40
CA THR A 700 53.62 -28.57 10.31
C THR A 700 52.33 -29.32 9.96
N VAL A 701 52.43 -30.34 9.10
CA VAL A 701 51.31 -31.27 8.81
C VAL A 701 50.87 -32.00 10.08
N ASP A 702 51.80 -32.54 10.84
CA ASP A 702 51.50 -33.22 12.11
C ASP A 702 50.91 -32.26 13.15
N SER A 703 51.36 -31.01 13.19
CA SER A 703 50.80 -29.97 14.06
C SER A 703 49.34 -29.67 13.73
N LEU A 704 49.00 -29.50 12.44
CA LEU A 704 47.62 -29.30 12.00
C LEU A 704 46.76 -30.54 12.30
N ALA A 705 47.25 -31.74 11.99
CA ALA A 705 46.53 -32.98 12.27
C ALA A 705 46.28 -33.18 13.78
N GLN A 706 47.26 -32.85 14.62
CA GLN A 706 47.10 -32.86 16.07
C GLN A 706 46.01 -31.87 16.52
N MET A 707 46.02 -30.63 16.03
CA MET A 707 45.00 -29.62 16.34
C MET A 707 43.59 -30.10 15.95
N ILE A 708 43.44 -30.69 14.76
CA ILE A 708 42.17 -31.26 14.28
C ILE A 708 41.69 -32.32 15.27
N VAL A 709 42.52 -33.32 15.59
CA VAL A 709 42.13 -34.44 16.47
C VAL A 709 41.79 -33.98 17.90
N GLU A 710 42.50 -32.98 18.43
CA GLU A 710 42.25 -32.44 19.78
C GLU A 710 40.89 -31.72 19.89
N ARG A 711 40.45 -31.01 18.84
CA ARG A 711 39.24 -30.17 18.88
C ARG A 711 37.99 -30.82 18.27
N LEU A 712 38.14 -31.86 17.46
CA LEU A 712 37.04 -32.59 16.83
C LEU A 712 36.01 -33.24 17.78
N PRO A 713 36.35 -33.68 19.02
CA PRO A 713 35.40 -34.33 19.92
C PRO A 713 34.15 -33.49 20.22
N ALA A 714 34.24 -32.16 20.20
CA ALA A 714 33.10 -31.27 20.39
C ALA A 714 32.07 -31.37 19.25
N PHE A 715 32.52 -31.64 18.00
CA PHE A 715 31.65 -31.82 16.84
C PHE A 715 31.09 -33.23 16.72
N VAL A 716 31.82 -34.24 17.20
CA VAL A 716 31.34 -35.64 17.31
C VAL A 716 30.15 -35.73 18.26
N GLN A 717 30.09 -34.86 19.27
CA GLN A 717 28.98 -34.76 20.22
C GLN A 717 27.88 -33.79 19.77
N SER A 718 27.93 -33.28 18.53
CA SER A 718 26.93 -32.36 18.00
C SER A 718 25.54 -33.00 17.93
N GLU A 719 24.50 -32.21 18.19
CA GLU A 719 23.10 -32.63 18.04
C GLU A 719 22.71 -32.85 16.56
N HIS A 720 23.50 -32.30 15.63
CA HIS A 720 23.26 -32.40 14.20
C HIS A 720 23.92 -33.65 13.61
N ILE A 721 23.10 -34.58 13.11
CA ILE A 721 23.56 -35.87 12.55
C ILE A 721 24.59 -35.69 11.44
N GLU A 722 24.38 -34.76 10.51
CA GLU A 722 25.31 -34.52 9.39
C GLU A 722 26.69 -34.05 9.87
N VAL A 723 26.73 -33.20 10.89
CA VAL A 723 27.99 -32.70 11.48
C VAL A 723 28.69 -33.82 12.22
N GLN A 724 27.95 -34.61 12.99
CA GLN A 724 28.46 -35.78 13.70
C GLN A 724 29.06 -36.81 12.74
N GLU A 725 28.35 -37.19 11.68
CA GLU A 725 28.83 -38.17 10.69
C GLU A 725 30.11 -37.67 10.00
N ARG A 726 30.16 -36.39 9.61
CA ARG A 726 31.36 -35.81 8.99
C ARG A 726 32.52 -35.71 9.97
N ALA A 727 32.29 -35.29 11.21
CA ALA A 727 33.33 -35.20 12.23
C ALA A 727 33.92 -36.58 12.56
N CYS A 728 33.07 -37.61 12.73
CA CYS A 728 33.53 -38.98 12.90
C CYS A 728 34.33 -39.48 11.68
N GLY A 729 33.86 -39.17 10.46
CA GLY A 729 34.55 -39.53 9.22
C GLY A 729 35.93 -38.88 9.12
N VAL A 730 36.03 -37.58 9.39
CA VAL A 730 37.32 -36.85 9.42
C VAL A 730 38.25 -37.44 10.48
N GLN A 731 37.73 -37.74 11.67
CA GLN A 731 38.52 -38.32 12.75
C GLN A 731 39.13 -39.67 12.36
N GLU A 732 38.32 -40.57 11.81
CA GLU A 732 38.80 -41.90 11.42
C GLU A 732 39.74 -41.86 10.21
N ILE A 733 39.56 -40.91 9.28
CA ILE A 733 40.50 -40.71 8.16
C ILE A 733 41.84 -40.21 8.69
N VAL A 734 41.87 -39.13 9.48
CA VAL A 734 43.14 -38.55 9.99
C VAL A 734 43.91 -39.58 10.83
N LEU A 735 43.22 -40.28 11.72
CA LEU A 735 43.84 -41.31 12.56
C LEU A 735 44.23 -42.54 11.75
N GLY A 736 43.44 -42.94 10.75
CA GLY A 736 43.73 -44.04 9.82
C GLY A 736 44.98 -43.80 8.97
N LEU A 737 45.30 -42.53 8.69
CA LEU A 737 46.53 -42.10 8.02
C LEU A 737 47.75 -42.05 8.96
N GLY A 738 47.57 -42.30 10.25
CA GLY A 738 48.64 -42.25 11.25
C GLY A 738 49.07 -40.83 11.63
N LEU A 739 48.27 -39.81 11.28
CA LEU A 739 48.53 -38.40 11.57
C LEU A 739 47.89 -38.00 12.90
N GLY A 740 48.48 -37.02 13.61
CA GLY A 740 47.89 -36.47 14.84
C GLY A 740 47.83 -37.44 16.03
N LEU A 741 48.54 -38.58 15.97
CA LEU A 741 48.53 -39.63 17.01
C LEU A 741 49.01 -39.15 18.39
N ASN A 742 49.69 -38.01 18.45
CA ASN A 742 50.15 -37.39 19.69
C ASN A 742 49.01 -36.70 20.48
N ALA A 743 47.86 -36.46 19.85
CA ALA A 743 46.65 -35.95 20.50
C ALA A 743 45.91 -37.00 21.35
N LEU A 744 46.18 -38.30 21.12
CA LEU A 744 45.47 -39.41 21.77
C LEU A 744 46.09 -39.78 23.13
N SER A 745 45.27 -40.30 24.05
CA SER A 745 45.78 -40.88 25.30
C SER A 745 46.66 -42.11 25.02
N ALA A 746 47.59 -42.42 25.93
CA ALA A 746 48.50 -43.56 25.76
C ALA A 746 47.76 -44.91 25.59
N ASP A 747 46.59 -45.06 26.23
CA ASP A 747 45.74 -46.24 26.13
C ASP A 747 44.98 -46.29 24.80
N ASP A 748 44.50 -45.16 24.28
CA ASP A 748 43.81 -45.08 22.99
C ASP A 748 44.75 -45.30 21.82
N ARG A 749 46.00 -44.84 21.94
CA ARG A 749 47.09 -45.10 20.99
C ARG A 749 47.49 -46.57 20.96
N ALA A 750 47.41 -47.26 22.11
CA ALA A 750 47.72 -48.68 22.23
C ALA A 750 46.58 -49.59 21.70
N ASN A 751 45.33 -49.14 21.77
CA ASN A 751 44.16 -49.89 21.27
C ASN A 751 43.98 -49.80 19.74
N ARG A 752 44.60 -48.81 19.07
CA ARG A 752 44.62 -48.70 17.61
C ARG A 752 45.85 -49.45 17.06
N VAL A 753 45.67 -50.73 16.77
CA VAL A 753 46.73 -51.60 16.19
C VAL A 753 47.02 -51.16 14.75
N PHE A 754 48.08 -50.38 14.55
CA PHE A 754 48.73 -50.26 13.24
C PHE A 754 49.85 -51.30 13.18
N ASP A 755 49.71 -52.28 12.29
CA ASP A 755 50.83 -53.13 11.89
C ASP A 755 51.90 -52.25 11.24
N SER A 756 52.89 -51.89 12.05
CA SER A 756 54.26 -51.50 11.69
C SER A 756 54.55 -51.14 10.22
N GLN A 757 54.31 -49.89 9.85
CA GLN A 757 55.26 -48.99 9.15
C GLN A 757 54.58 -47.63 8.98
N PRO A 758 55.28 -46.49 9.22
CA PRO A 758 54.77 -45.19 8.79
C PRO A 758 54.63 -45.23 7.25
N LEU A 759 53.41 -45.06 6.75
CA LEU A 759 53.18 -44.92 5.32
C LEU A 759 53.93 -43.66 4.86
N ARG A 760 54.86 -43.81 3.92
CA ARG A 760 55.54 -42.65 3.32
C ARG A 760 54.51 -41.84 2.55
N PHE A 761 54.48 -40.53 2.76
CA PHE A 761 53.53 -39.58 2.14
C PHE A 761 53.43 -39.73 0.61
N GLU A 762 54.51 -40.17 -0.07
CA GLU A 762 54.54 -40.46 -1.51
C GLU A 762 53.48 -41.48 -1.99
N THR A 763 52.97 -42.36 -1.12
CA THR A 763 51.98 -43.39 -1.48
C THR A 763 50.52 -42.97 -1.29
N LEU A 764 50.24 -41.80 -0.70
CA LEU A 764 48.88 -41.34 -0.45
C LEU A 764 48.14 -40.89 -1.73
N PHE A 765 48.88 -40.38 -2.72
CA PHE A 765 48.31 -39.89 -3.99
C PHE A 765 47.88 -40.99 -4.96
N GLU A 766 48.36 -42.23 -4.83
CA GLU A 766 47.99 -43.34 -5.74
C GLU A 766 46.71 -44.08 -5.31
N THR A 767 46.20 -43.79 -4.10
CA THR A 767 45.05 -44.52 -3.51
C THR A 767 43.75 -43.69 -3.47
N PHE A 768 43.81 -42.42 -3.84
CA PHE A 768 42.69 -41.50 -4.06
C PHE A 768 42.62 -41.11 -5.54
#